data_AF-A0AAW0YUT9-F1
#
_entry.id   AF-A0AAW0YUT9-F1
#
_cell.length_a   1.000
_cell.length_b   1.000
_cell.length_c   1.000
_cell.angle_alpha   90.00
_cell.angle_beta   90.00
_cell.angle_gamma   90.00
#
_symmetry.space_group_name_H-M   'P 1'
#
loop_
_entity.id
_entity.type
_entity.pdbx_description
1 polymer ?
#
loop_
_entity_poly.entity_id
_entity_poly.type
_entity_poly.pdbx_seq_one_letter_code
_entity_poly.pdbx_strand_id
1 'polypeptide(L)'
;MSSMIDRLRGLTSSSSSSTPSPRQQTNNTDTDVSSPSTRSYRSQTREPYPYEKPDPDGTCWLLALPDELLERVFTRLDRVSLTRCYRLCKRLTDLLSTNSSISLHHLLLTSSLTLNPNISQPNPANLLQVPPSKSFLLSSLRERLTRFRNFTPKNVTRVEFEESEGRLYEYLEGVLLRNVPPPQANMWGGSRELGREVAIYELGKVGEWEDLPGGSEGVNAEGDGRQTVIGDADEEEPVLDDDEPANDVRRTHTFGFEMQDFAVDPGQDLFVVAEARPTTTGTFSLHFHLLKLSTFTPHPLAAQTVLDWPHTIHRNRGASLGFQICDDGLFVLRNNVQGSRDQLCGWQWTTGRLAVTLRPAAVSTFESFVCLTPSSFIVPTVATRIRPDSTIQDDLANPNDLEFTLHLMLYAFPPFSAVPIKEGSPVPPPHTAIHVTTIDLPRFKVDFDIELPPPRMTVRTDPPPRHTPPTHPVGSPQAFLPDPESGVVVLEFYCQPLGGPMGRQPHFVLFTLKKTLLSYLPAPTSPLLFQAFPRPAPVVPFSVIAPKVRMIGPNEPTPSWVCYVYQDRYVTPQWEDTFDPVKLRLYDFNPLRVRKELYERRQDGFVPRAKRPSANASADDGPVDPNSAPSSPIRQLLSAANLFSSSTKTDTPTSPVDPEHKHDGDRDGLVLITEESVLAKKIPLDQEIRTGRDMPFIYVDKRMEGEVDTVVMDGERVVVFDSEGDGEVMEVMEF
;
A
#
# COMPACT_ATOMS: atom_id res chain seq x y z
N MET A 1 -1.54 17.36 24.92
CA MET A 1 -0.85 16.04 25.02
C MET A 1 0.10 15.73 23.84
N SER A 2 0.12 16.50 22.74
CA SER A 2 1.13 16.37 21.66
C SER A 2 2.59 16.59 22.13
N SER A 3 2.80 17.34 23.21
CA SER A 3 4.13 17.73 23.71
C SER A 3 4.95 16.61 24.38
N MET A 4 4.36 15.46 24.75
CA MET A 4 5.09 14.43 25.50
C MET A 4 5.77 13.41 24.57
N ILE A 5 5.18 13.14 23.40
CA ILE A 5 5.74 12.26 22.37
C ILE A 5 6.84 13.00 21.57
N ASP A 6 6.66 14.29 21.29
CA ASP A 6 7.70 15.11 20.63
C ASP A 6 8.96 15.29 21.51
N ARG A 7 8.83 15.22 22.85
CA ARG A 7 9.98 15.32 23.77
C ARG A 7 10.83 14.05 23.85
N LEU A 8 10.34 12.91 23.36
CA LEU A 8 11.06 11.63 23.44
C LEU A 8 11.81 11.28 22.14
N ARG A 9 11.65 12.06 21.05
CA ARG A 9 12.27 11.79 19.74
C ARG A 9 13.40 12.74 19.33
N GLY A 10 13.96 13.56 20.23
CA GLY A 10 15.03 14.47 19.84
C GLY A 10 15.89 15.05 20.95
N LEU A 11 16.87 14.29 21.43
CA LEU A 11 18.12 14.82 22.00
C LEU A 11 19.29 13.89 21.63
N THR A 12 19.79 14.02 20.40
CA THR A 12 21.19 13.70 20.07
C THR A 12 21.97 15.01 20.06
N SER A 13 22.16 15.59 21.24
CA SER A 13 23.19 16.60 21.47
C SER A 13 24.12 16.09 22.56
N SER A 14 25.36 15.85 22.17
CA SER A 14 26.48 15.49 23.04
C SER A 14 26.55 16.39 24.28
N SER A 15 26.31 15.83 25.46
CA SER A 15 26.67 16.45 26.73
C SER A 15 27.58 15.50 27.49
N SER A 16 28.86 15.85 27.54
CA SER A 16 29.87 15.24 28.39
C SER A 16 29.50 15.38 29.86
N SER A 17 29.44 14.25 30.55
CA SER A 17 29.31 14.13 32.01
C SER A 17 30.49 14.73 32.75
N SER A 18 30.27 15.49 33.82
CA SER A 18 31.26 15.70 34.86
C SER A 18 30.67 15.47 36.26
N THR A 19 31.36 14.63 37.01
CA THR A 19 31.11 14.13 38.36
C THR A 19 31.56 15.18 39.39
N PRO A 20 30.90 15.32 40.58
CA PRO A 20 31.34 16.26 41.60
C PRO A 20 32.17 15.60 42.72
N SER A 21 33.20 16.29 43.20
CA SER A 21 33.96 16.01 44.43
C SER A 21 34.85 17.22 44.80
N PRO A 22 35.28 17.39 46.08
CA PRO A 22 34.73 18.45 46.92
C PRO A 22 35.73 19.50 47.46
N ARG A 23 35.15 20.61 47.94
CA ARG A 23 35.59 21.53 49.03
C ARG A 23 37.09 21.81 49.20
N GLN A 24 37.46 23.08 49.02
CA GLN A 24 38.27 23.81 50.00
C GLN A 24 37.75 25.25 50.20
N GLN A 25 37.89 25.70 51.44
CA GLN A 25 37.29 26.88 52.08
C GLN A 25 38.11 28.17 51.88
N THR A 26 37.51 29.26 52.36
CA THR A 26 38.09 30.57 52.76
C THR A 26 38.21 31.60 51.61
N ASN A 27 37.83 32.87 51.74
CA ASN A 27 37.34 33.69 52.85
C ASN A 27 36.53 34.88 52.29
N ASN A 28 35.68 35.44 53.16
CA ASN A 28 34.86 36.63 52.97
C ASN A 28 35.64 37.88 52.51
N THR A 29 35.01 38.68 51.65
CA THR A 29 34.74 40.11 51.91
C THR A 29 33.63 40.61 50.99
N ASP A 30 32.62 41.23 51.60
CA ASP A 30 31.55 41.99 50.99
C ASP A 30 32.07 43.10 50.08
N THR A 31 31.47 43.28 48.90
CA THR A 31 30.88 44.56 48.45
C THR A 31 30.13 44.40 47.12
N ASP A 32 28.92 44.95 47.14
CA ASP A 32 28.14 45.56 46.06
C ASP A 32 27.52 44.75 44.90
N VAL A 33 26.20 44.66 45.06
CA VAL A 33 25.11 44.56 44.09
C VAL A 33 25.42 45.25 42.76
N SER A 34 25.53 44.45 41.70
CA SER A 34 25.05 44.86 40.37
C SER A 34 24.39 43.66 39.68
N SER A 35 23.19 43.92 39.20
CA SER A 35 22.26 42.98 38.58
C SER A 35 22.89 42.27 37.37
N PRO A 36 22.68 40.95 37.20
CA PRO A 36 23.17 40.26 36.01
C PRO A 36 22.28 40.67 34.83
N SER A 37 22.78 41.60 34.02
CA SER A 37 22.31 41.84 32.67
C SER A 37 22.23 40.51 31.93
N THR A 38 21.06 40.21 31.37
CA THR A 38 20.82 39.13 30.41
C THR A 38 21.83 39.22 29.27
N ARG A 39 22.97 38.52 29.41
CA ARG A 39 23.91 38.31 28.32
C ARG A 39 23.17 37.52 27.25
N SER A 40 22.74 38.22 26.20
CA SER A 40 22.33 37.59 24.96
C SER A 40 23.44 36.61 24.56
N TYR A 41 23.14 35.32 24.51
CA TYR A 41 24.00 34.32 23.89
C TYR A 41 24.10 34.67 22.39
N ARG A 42 24.98 35.63 22.05
CA ARG A 42 25.49 35.74 20.70
C ARG A 42 26.30 34.47 20.49
N SER A 43 25.77 33.55 19.69
CA SER A 43 26.52 32.41 19.18
C SER A 43 27.84 32.95 18.65
N GLN A 44 28.95 32.52 19.24
CA GLN A 44 30.27 32.87 18.75
C GLN A 44 30.31 32.55 17.25
N THR A 45 30.67 33.54 16.44
CA THR A 45 30.78 33.40 15.00
C THR A 45 31.84 32.33 14.75
N ARG A 46 31.42 31.13 14.37
CA ARG A 46 32.33 30.05 14.04
C ARG A 46 33.23 30.53 12.91
N GLU A 47 34.54 30.43 13.09
CA GLU A 47 35.46 30.65 11.99
C GLU A 47 35.19 29.60 10.91
N PRO A 48 34.94 30.04 9.66
CA PRO A 48 34.66 29.09 8.59
C PRO A 48 35.90 28.23 8.33
N TYR A 49 35.68 26.93 8.18
CA TYR A 49 36.76 26.00 7.84
C TYR A 49 37.39 26.38 6.49
N PRO A 50 38.64 26.00 6.23
CA PRO A 50 39.33 26.36 4.98
C PRO A 50 38.52 26.01 3.70
N TYR A 51 37.79 24.90 3.71
CA TYR A 51 36.95 24.46 2.59
C TYR A 51 35.62 25.23 2.45
N GLU A 52 35.22 26.00 3.47
CA GLU A 52 34.04 26.88 3.43
C GLU A 52 34.36 28.23 2.79
N LYS A 53 35.65 28.60 2.74
CA LYS A 53 36.12 29.77 2.01
C LYS A 53 36.32 29.36 0.55
N PRO A 54 35.70 30.02 -0.43
CA PRO A 54 35.96 29.74 -1.84
C PRO A 54 37.45 29.94 -2.15
N ASP A 55 37.95 29.23 -3.16
CA ASP A 55 39.30 29.42 -3.70
C ASP A 55 39.50 30.90 -4.14
N PRO A 56 40.72 31.46 -4.20
CA PRO A 56 41.03 32.75 -4.81
C PRO A 56 40.25 33.13 -6.08
N ASP A 57 39.90 32.17 -6.94
CA ASP A 57 39.10 32.39 -8.15
C ASP A 57 37.59 32.48 -7.89
N GLY A 58 37.15 32.41 -6.63
CA GLY A 58 35.75 32.38 -6.22
C GLY A 58 35.06 31.01 -6.37
N THR A 59 35.81 29.96 -6.72
CA THR A 59 35.25 28.63 -6.95
C THR A 59 34.91 27.93 -5.63
N CYS A 60 33.70 27.39 -5.53
CA CYS A 60 33.29 26.56 -4.41
C CYS A 60 34.01 25.21 -4.46
N TRP A 61 34.74 24.84 -3.40
CA TRP A 61 35.52 23.58 -3.32
C TRP A 61 34.66 22.34 -3.55
N LEU A 62 33.40 22.34 -3.14
CA LEU A 62 32.48 21.23 -3.44
C LEU A 62 32.35 21.01 -4.94
N LEU A 63 32.20 22.09 -5.72
CA LEU A 63 32.04 22.02 -7.18
C LEU A 63 33.37 21.81 -7.90
N ALA A 64 34.51 21.84 -7.19
CA ALA A 64 35.81 21.48 -7.75
C ALA A 64 36.08 19.97 -7.67
N LEU A 65 35.24 19.21 -6.96
CA LEU A 65 35.36 17.76 -6.89
C LEU A 65 35.03 17.11 -8.26
N PRO A 66 35.69 15.99 -8.61
CA PRO A 66 35.29 15.15 -9.74
C PRO A 66 33.83 14.69 -9.65
N ASP A 67 33.19 14.52 -10.80
CA ASP A 67 31.77 14.17 -10.90
C ASP A 67 31.44 12.85 -10.18
N GLU A 68 32.39 11.90 -10.12
CA GLU A 68 32.21 10.61 -9.43
C GLU A 68 32.10 10.79 -7.91
N LEU A 69 32.83 11.76 -7.34
CA LEU A 69 32.73 12.09 -5.93
C LEU A 69 31.44 12.86 -5.64
N LEU A 70 31.04 13.76 -6.54
CA LEU A 70 29.77 14.46 -6.45
C LEU A 70 28.59 13.50 -6.49
N GLU A 71 28.58 12.53 -7.40
CA GLU A 71 27.56 11.48 -7.45
C GLU A 71 27.45 10.74 -6.11
N ARG A 72 28.57 10.31 -5.53
CA ARG A 72 28.58 9.61 -4.22
C ARG A 72 28.08 10.49 -3.07
N VAL A 73 28.35 11.79 -3.10
CA VAL A 73 27.85 12.74 -2.10
C VAL A 73 26.34 12.91 -2.25
N PHE A 74 25.86 13.21 -3.46
CA PHE A 74 24.45 13.52 -3.69
C PHE A 74 23.52 12.31 -3.60
N THR A 75 23.98 11.11 -3.94
CA THR A 75 23.21 9.86 -3.76
C THR A 75 23.07 9.44 -2.30
N ARG A 76 23.83 10.05 -1.38
CA ARG A 76 23.69 9.84 0.08
C ARG A 76 22.86 10.90 0.77
N LEU A 77 22.49 11.97 0.06
CA LEU A 77 21.63 12.99 0.64
C LEU A 77 20.21 12.48 0.81
N ASP A 78 19.59 12.93 1.89
CA ASP A 78 18.16 12.75 2.07
C ASP A 78 17.39 13.63 1.09
N ARG A 79 16.10 13.30 0.95
CA ARG A 79 15.18 13.99 0.04
C ARG A 79 15.19 15.51 0.24
N VAL A 80 15.17 15.98 1.49
CA VAL A 80 15.06 17.42 1.78
C VAL A 80 16.33 18.15 1.38
N SER A 81 17.51 17.61 1.70
CA SER A 81 18.78 18.23 1.31
C SER A 81 18.96 18.22 -0.20
N LEU A 82 18.64 17.10 -0.87
CA LEU A 82 18.78 16.99 -2.32
C LEU A 82 17.86 17.97 -3.06
N THR A 83 16.58 18.09 -2.67
CA THR A 83 15.66 19.07 -3.24
C THR A 83 16.10 20.52 -2.98
N ARG A 84 16.77 20.81 -1.86
CA ARG A 84 17.37 22.14 -1.61
C ARG A 84 18.53 22.41 -2.57
N CYS A 85 19.37 21.42 -2.85
CA CYS A 85 20.50 21.57 -3.77
C CYS A 85 20.05 22.01 -5.17
N TYR A 86 18.91 21.53 -5.67
CA TYR A 86 18.31 21.98 -6.94
C TYR A 86 18.01 23.49 -7.00
N ARG A 87 17.94 24.18 -5.84
CA ARG A 87 17.58 25.60 -5.74
C ARG A 87 18.78 26.53 -5.49
N LEU A 88 19.98 25.98 -5.28
CA LEU A 88 21.13 26.78 -4.83
C LEU A 88 21.77 27.57 -5.98
N CYS A 89 22.17 26.90 -7.07
CA CYS A 89 22.80 27.55 -8.21
C CYS A 89 22.61 26.73 -9.49
N LYS A 90 22.71 27.41 -10.63
CA LYS A 90 22.53 26.79 -11.97
C LYS A 90 23.46 25.59 -12.19
N ARG A 91 24.74 25.70 -11.82
CA ARG A 91 25.72 24.62 -11.99
C ARG A 91 25.34 23.34 -11.22
N LEU A 92 24.81 23.48 -10.01
CA LEU A 92 24.29 22.34 -9.25
C LEU A 92 23.04 21.77 -9.90
N THR A 93 22.08 22.62 -10.31
CA THR A 93 20.89 22.17 -11.03
C THR A 93 21.25 21.39 -12.28
N ASP A 94 22.19 21.91 -13.08
CA ASP A 94 22.70 21.25 -14.28
C ASP A 94 23.28 19.87 -13.93
N LEU A 95 24.23 19.79 -12.98
CA LEU A 95 24.84 18.53 -12.52
C LEU A 95 23.83 17.50 -12.01
N LEU A 96 22.87 17.92 -11.17
CA LEU A 96 21.86 17.03 -10.60
C LEU A 96 20.89 16.51 -11.69
N SER A 97 20.62 17.31 -12.72
CA SER A 97 19.71 16.98 -13.82
C SER A 97 20.35 16.15 -14.94
N THR A 98 21.64 16.31 -15.20
CA THR A 98 22.38 15.59 -16.24
C THR A 98 22.92 14.25 -15.77
N ASN A 99 23.30 14.12 -14.49
CA ASN A 99 23.74 12.85 -13.94
C ASN A 99 22.53 11.93 -13.67
N SER A 100 22.45 10.83 -14.42
CA SER A 100 21.35 9.86 -14.34
C SER A 100 21.23 9.18 -12.98
N SER A 101 22.34 8.93 -12.28
CA SER A 101 22.31 8.33 -10.95
C SER A 101 21.69 9.25 -9.91
N ILE A 102 22.09 10.52 -9.90
CA ILE A 102 21.56 11.50 -8.95
C ILE A 102 20.08 11.78 -9.25
N SER A 103 19.75 11.93 -10.53
CA SER A 103 18.36 12.11 -10.98
C SER A 103 17.48 10.90 -10.64
N LEU A 104 17.97 9.67 -10.82
CA LEU A 104 17.26 8.45 -10.43
C LEU A 104 17.02 8.39 -8.93
N HIS A 105 18.06 8.62 -8.12
CA HIS A 105 17.95 8.67 -6.66
C HIS A 105 16.94 9.72 -6.19
N HIS A 106 17.01 10.93 -6.74
CA HIS A 106 16.04 11.98 -6.42
C HIS A 106 14.62 11.57 -6.79
N LEU A 107 14.41 11.01 -7.99
CA LEU A 107 13.09 10.58 -8.45
C LEU A 107 12.50 9.49 -7.55
N LEU A 108 13.30 8.47 -7.20
CA LEU A 108 12.93 7.42 -6.24
C LEU A 108 12.47 8.02 -4.90
N LEU A 109 13.27 8.90 -4.31
CA LEU A 109 12.94 9.57 -3.04
C LEU A 109 11.67 10.44 -3.14
N THR A 110 11.42 11.08 -4.27
CA THR A 110 10.22 11.91 -4.47
C THR A 110 8.97 11.09 -4.75
N SER A 111 9.14 9.89 -5.29
CA SER A 111 8.05 8.96 -5.59
C SER A 111 7.86 7.90 -4.52
N SER A 112 8.53 8.01 -3.36
CA SER A 112 8.46 7.04 -2.26
C SER A 112 8.80 5.61 -2.69
N LEU A 113 9.80 5.49 -3.56
CA LEU A 113 10.32 4.23 -4.08
C LEU A 113 11.78 4.05 -3.66
N THR A 114 12.25 2.81 -3.70
CA THR A 114 13.64 2.41 -3.56
C THR A 114 14.06 1.56 -4.75
N LEU A 115 15.35 1.56 -5.06
CA LEU A 115 15.88 0.71 -6.13
C LEU A 115 16.16 -0.67 -5.55
N ASN A 116 15.67 -1.72 -6.21
CA ASN A 116 16.06 -3.08 -5.88
C ASN A 116 17.56 -3.26 -6.18
N PRO A 117 18.42 -3.56 -5.20
CA PRO A 117 19.86 -3.70 -5.45
C PRO A 117 20.18 -4.83 -6.43
N ASN A 118 19.34 -5.86 -6.52
CA ASN A 118 19.55 -7.03 -7.37
C ASN A 118 19.41 -6.70 -8.87
N ILE A 119 18.70 -5.62 -9.23
CA ILE A 119 18.56 -5.23 -10.65
C ILE A 119 19.88 -4.79 -11.28
N SER A 120 20.85 -4.38 -10.46
CA SER A 120 22.16 -3.94 -10.91
C SER A 120 23.20 -5.05 -10.92
N GLN A 121 22.84 -6.24 -10.41
CA GLN A 121 23.73 -7.39 -10.35
C GLN A 121 23.59 -8.21 -11.64
N PRO A 122 24.68 -8.84 -12.13
CA PRO A 122 24.60 -9.79 -13.22
C PRO A 122 23.61 -10.91 -12.89
N ASN A 123 22.79 -11.31 -13.87
CA ASN A 123 21.85 -12.41 -13.69
C ASN A 123 22.65 -13.73 -13.54
N PRO A 124 22.52 -14.48 -12.44
CA PRO A 124 23.23 -15.74 -12.26
C PRO A 124 22.79 -16.82 -13.26
N ALA A 125 21.54 -16.76 -13.74
CA ALA A 125 21.02 -17.69 -14.76
C ALA A 125 21.47 -17.29 -16.18
N ASN A 126 21.80 -16.02 -16.41
CA ASN A 126 22.25 -15.52 -17.70
C ASN A 126 23.37 -14.48 -17.52
N LEU A 127 24.61 -14.95 -17.38
CA LEU A 127 25.78 -14.10 -17.16
C LEU A 127 26.06 -13.12 -18.32
N LEU A 128 25.50 -13.37 -19.51
CA LEU A 128 25.63 -12.49 -20.67
C LEU A 128 24.62 -11.33 -20.64
N GLN A 129 23.57 -11.42 -19.83
CA GLN A 129 22.59 -10.35 -19.68
C GLN A 129 23.22 -9.18 -18.93
N VAL A 130 23.44 -8.08 -19.65
CA VAL A 130 23.97 -6.84 -19.07
C VAL A 130 22.90 -6.19 -18.20
N PRO A 131 23.18 -5.87 -16.93
CA PRO A 131 22.22 -5.17 -16.07
C PRO A 131 21.79 -3.83 -16.68
N PRO A 132 20.52 -3.42 -16.50
CA PRO A 132 20.04 -2.15 -17.02
C PRO A 132 20.84 -0.97 -16.48
N SER A 133 21.22 -0.05 -17.37
CA SER A 133 21.90 1.18 -16.98
C SER A 133 21.02 2.07 -16.11
N LYS A 134 21.62 2.88 -15.22
CA LYS A 134 20.87 3.87 -14.41
C LYS A 134 20.08 4.87 -15.27
N SER A 135 20.57 5.20 -16.47
CA SER A 135 19.85 6.03 -17.44
C SER A 135 18.59 5.36 -17.97
N PHE A 136 18.67 4.05 -18.28
CA PHE A 136 17.51 3.27 -18.71
C PHE A 136 16.48 3.15 -17.58
N LEU A 137 16.93 2.87 -16.35
CA LEU A 137 16.06 2.83 -15.18
C LEU A 137 15.38 4.18 -14.93
N LEU A 138 16.11 5.29 -15.06
CA LEU A 138 15.55 6.63 -14.94
C LEU A 138 14.48 6.90 -16.01
N SER A 139 14.73 6.55 -17.28
CA SER A 139 13.75 6.76 -18.35
C SER A 139 12.51 5.91 -18.15
N SER A 140 12.68 4.63 -17.80
CA SER A 140 11.58 3.70 -17.51
C SER A 140 10.73 4.21 -16.33
N LEU A 141 11.36 4.64 -15.23
CA LEU A 141 10.62 5.18 -14.09
C LEU A 141 9.87 6.47 -14.44
N ARG A 142 10.46 7.37 -15.23
CA ARG A 142 9.80 8.60 -15.69
C ARG A 142 8.60 8.31 -16.57
N GLU A 143 8.75 7.39 -17.52
CA GLU A 143 7.66 6.96 -18.39
C GLU A 143 6.52 6.41 -17.55
N ARG A 144 6.80 5.45 -16.67
CA ARG A 144 5.81 4.82 -15.80
C ARG A 144 5.05 5.81 -14.93
N LEU A 145 5.77 6.70 -14.25
CA LEU A 145 5.15 7.74 -13.42
C LEU A 145 4.30 8.72 -14.25
N THR A 146 4.68 8.99 -15.50
CA THR A 146 3.92 9.85 -16.41
C THR A 146 2.64 9.14 -16.88
N ARG A 147 2.72 7.85 -17.16
CA ARG A 147 1.58 7.02 -17.58
C ARG A 147 0.57 6.83 -16.47
N PHE A 148 1.00 6.48 -15.25
CA PHE A 148 0.14 6.53 -14.07
C PHE A 148 -0.39 7.94 -13.83
N ARG A 149 0.40 8.97 -14.15
CA ARG A 149 -0.07 10.34 -14.01
C ARG A 149 -1.27 10.63 -14.89
N ASN A 150 -1.24 10.22 -16.14
CA ASN A 150 -2.32 10.50 -17.09
C ASN A 150 -3.37 9.38 -17.14
N PHE A 151 -3.20 8.32 -16.33
CA PHE A 151 -3.93 7.06 -16.40
C PHE A 151 -3.97 6.47 -17.84
N THR A 152 -2.84 6.57 -18.54
CA THR A 152 -2.67 6.10 -19.92
C THR A 152 -1.73 4.90 -19.97
N PRO A 153 -2.24 3.66 -20.13
CA PRO A 153 -1.37 2.50 -20.21
C PRO A 153 -0.43 2.55 -21.42
N LYS A 154 0.71 1.88 -21.30
CA LYS A 154 1.65 1.57 -22.37
C LYS A 154 1.05 0.57 -23.34
N ASN A 155 0.59 -0.55 -22.80
CA ASN A 155 -0.03 -1.64 -23.53
C ASN A 155 -1.31 -2.04 -22.80
N VAL A 156 -2.26 -2.57 -23.56
CA VAL A 156 -3.48 -3.18 -23.03
C VAL A 156 -3.57 -4.56 -23.67
N THR A 157 -3.57 -5.61 -22.85
CA THR A 157 -3.73 -6.98 -23.32
C THR A 157 -5.00 -7.56 -22.73
N ARG A 158 -5.79 -8.25 -23.55
CA ARG A 158 -6.99 -8.96 -23.11
C ARG A 158 -6.71 -10.44 -23.06
N VAL A 159 -7.15 -11.09 -21.98
CA VAL A 159 -7.02 -12.53 -21.74
C VAL A 159 -8.40 -13.05 -21.36
N GLU A 160 -8.93 -14.00 -22.13
CA GLU A 160 -10.18 -14.68 -21.82
C GLU A 160 -9.92 -15.78 -20.79
N PHE A 161 -10.76 -15.90 -19.76
CA PHE A 161 -10.67 -17.01 -18.82
C PHE A 161 -11.48 -18.21 -19.31
N GLU A 162 -10.85 -19.39 -19.23
CA GLU A 162 -11.53 -20.66 -19.48
C GLU A 162 -12.41 -21.11 -18.31
N GLU A 163 -12.16 -20.58 -17.10
CA GLU A 163 -12.72 -21.08 -15.84
C GLU A 163 -13.56 -20.02 -15.12
N SER A 164 -14.72 -20.45 -14.61
CA SER A 164 -15.60 -19.62 -13.79
C SER A 164 -14.90 -19.09 -12.52
N GLU A 165 -15.40 -17.99 -11.97
CA GLU A 165 -14.95 -17.44 -10.68
C GLU A 165 -14.93 -18.51 -9.56
N GLY A 166 -13.73 -18.91 -9.13
CA GLY A 166 -13.44 -19.57 -7.88
C GLY A 166 -13.76 -18.71 -6.65
N ARG A 167 -13.27 -19.13 -5.49
CA ARG A 167 -13.52 -18.52 -4.17
C ARG A 167 -12.31 -17.80 -3.58
N LEU A 168 -11.11 -18.25 -3.91
CA LEU A 168 -9.85 -17.87 -3.31
C LEU A 168 -8.97 -17.27 -4.39
N TYR A 169 -8.46 -16.09 -4.10
CA TYR A 169 -7.69 -15.29 -5.02
C TYR A 169 -6.65 -14.48 -4.27
N GLU A 170 -5.49 -14.31 -4.90
CA GLU A 170 -4.47 -13.38 -4.45
C GLU A 170 -3.76 -12.81 -5.68
N TYR A 171 -3.57 -11.51 -5.70
CA TYR A 171 -2.82 -10.84 -6.76
C TYR A 171 -1.73 -10.00 -6.16
N LEU A 172 -0.46 -10.29 -6.47
CA LEU A 172 0.64 -9.48 -5.98
C LEU A 172 1.74 -9.47 -7.04
N GLU A 173 2.29 -8.28 -7.32
CA GLU A 173 3.52 -8.10 -8.11
C GLU A 173 3.53 -8.91 -9.44
N GLY A 174 2.42 -8.90 -10.17
CA GLY A 174 2.29 -9.55 -11.47
C GLY A 174 1.92 -11.04 -11.44
N VAL A 175 1.68 -11.62 -10.26
CA VAL A 175 1.20 -13.00 -10.14
C VAL A 175 -0.23 -12.99 -9.62
N LEU A 176 -1.16 -13.54 -10.40
CA LEU A 176 -2.56 -13.77 -10.02
C LEU A 176 -2.75 -15.27 -9.75
N LEU A 177 -3.26 -15.61 -8.56
CA LEU A 177 -3.63 -16.97 -8.21
C LEU A 177 -5.16 -17.06 -8.11
N ARG A 178 -5.74 -18.12 -8.68
CA ARG A 178 -7.16 -18.46 -8.58
C ARG A 178 -7.28 -19.91 -8.09
N ASN A 179 -8.17 -20.23 -7.16
CA ASN A 179 -8.52 -21.64 -6.98
C ASN A 179 -9.46 -22.09 -8.12
N VAL A 180 -9.26 -23.32 -8.59
CA VAL A 180 -10.14 -23.95 -9.56
C VAL A 180 -11.23 -24.72 -8.80
N PRO A 181 -12.52 -24.38 -8.98
CA PRO A 181 -13.60 -25.12 -8.35
C PRO A 181 -13.70 -26.54 -8.94
N PRO A 182 -14.11 -27.55 -8.16
CA PRO A 182 -14.26 -28.90 -8.68
C PRO A 182 -15.37 -28.94 -9.76
N PRO A 183 -15.26 -29.77 -10.80
CA PRO A 183 -16.21 -29.80 -11.93
C PRO A 183 -17.68 -30.06 -11.55
N GLN A 184 -17.92 -30.61 -10.36
CA GLN A 184 -19.25 -30.94 -9.85
C GLN A 184 -19.83 -29.86 -8.92
N ALA A 185 -19.08 -28.80 -8.62
CA ALA A 185 -19.59 -27.68 -7.86
C ALA A 185 -20.71 -27.02 -8.65
N ASN A 186 -21.96 -27.30 -8.26
CA ASN A 186 -23.12 -26.67 -8.87
C ASN A 186 -23.00 -25.15 -8.69
N MET A 187 -22.76 -24.44 -9.80
CA MET A 187 -22.67 -22.98 -9.88
C MET A 187 -23.88 -22.28 -9.21
N TRP A 188 -25.02 -22.97 -9.13
CA TRP A 188 -26.29 -22.48 -8.57
C TRP A 188 -26.53 -22.81 -7.09
N GLY A 189 -25.78 -23.73 -6.49
CA GLY A 189 -25.93 -24.12 -5.09
C GLY A 189 -24.87 -23.39 -4.28
N GLY A 190 -25.22 -22.32 -3.57
CA GLY A 190 -24.30 -21.43 -2.82
C GLY A 190 -23.36 -22.06 -1.77
N SER A 191 -23.22 -23.38 -1.74
CA SER A 191 -22.10 -24.08 -1.12
C SER A 191 -20.88 -24.04 -2.07
N ARG A 192 -20.10 -22.97 -1.96
CA ARG A 192 -18.79 -22.83 -2.64
C ARG A 192 -17.80 -23.86 -2.08
N GLU A 193 -17.73 -25.02 -2.72
CA GLU A 193 -16.86 -26.14 -2.33
C GLU A 193 -15.37 -25.74 -2.37
N LEU A 194 -14.58 -26.28 -1.44
CA LEU A 194 -13.15 -26.04 -1.38
C LEU A 194 -12.46 -26.83 -2.51
N GLY A 195 -11.75 -26.13 -3.38
CA GLY A 195 -10.96 -26.73 -4.45
C GLY A 195 -9.65 -27.33 -3.95
N ARG A 196 -9.10 -28.28 -4.71
CA ARG A 196 -7.74 -28.81 -4.52
C ARG A 196 -6.75 -28.25 -5.54
N GLU A 197 -7.23 -27.57 -6.55
CA GLU A 197 -6.43 -27.07 -7.65
C GLU A 197 -6.32 -25.55 -7.59
N VAL A 198 -5.13 -25.04 -7.89
CA VAL A 198 -4.84 -23.61 -8.03
C VAL A 198 -4.31 -23.34 -9.45
N ALA A 199 -4.83 -22.30 -10.08
CA ALA A 199 -4.31 -21.73 -11.32
C ALA A 199 -3.47 -20.49 -11.00
N ILE A 200 -2.28 -20.41 -11.59
CA ILE A 200 -1.35 -19.29 -11.50
C ILE A 200 -1.29 -18.62 -12.86
N TYR A 201 -1.45 -17.30 -12.88
CA TYR A 201 -1.28 -16.45 -14.05
C TYR A 201 -0.08 -15.52 -13.83
N GLU A 202 0.98 -15.70 -14.61
CA GLU A 202 2.18 -14.85 -14.56
C GLU A 202 2.07 -13.69 -15.56
N LEU A 203 1.51 -12.56 -15.10
CA LEU A 203 1.20 -11.42 -15.97
C LEU A 203 2.43 -10.70 -16.53
N GLY A 204 3.63 -11.00 -16.00
CA GLY A 204 4.89 -10.52 -16.59
C GLY A 204 5.19 -11.10 -17.97
N LYS A 205 4.56 -12.23 -18.33
CA LYS A 205 4.77 -12.93 -19.61
C LYS A 205 3.70 -12.60 -20.67
N VAL A 206 2.73 -11.75 -20.35
CA VAL A 206 1.56 -11.45 -21.20
C VAL A 206 1.93 -10.81 -22.56
N GLY A 207 3.14 -10.26 -22.71
CA GLY A 207 3.63 -9.68 -23.97
C GLY A 207 4.52 -10.59 -24.83
N GLU A 208 4.90 -11.78 -24.36
CA GLU A 208 5.81 -12.71 -25.07
C GLU A 208 5.08 -13.68 -26.02
N TRP A 209 3.82 -13.38 -26.36
CA TRP A 209 2.93 -14.27 -27.08
C TRP A 209 3.10 -14.09 -28.59
N GLU A 210 3.50 -15.16 -29.28
CA GLU A 210 3.15 -15.34 -30.68
C GLU A 210 1.94 -16.28 -30.71
N ASP A 211 0.79 -15.78 -31.17
CA ASP A 211 -0.38 -16.61 -31.44
C ASP A 211 0.06 -17.75 -32.36
N LEU A 212 0.23 -18.97 -31.81
CA LEU A 212 0.26 -20.15 -32.65
C LEU A 212 -1.16 -20.28 -33.19
N PRO A 213 -1.41 -19.99 -34.49
CA PRO A 213 -2.74 -20.14 -35.04
C PRO A 213 -3.16 -21.58 -34.79
N GLY A 214 -4.20 -21.75 -33.98
CA GLY A 214 -4.73 -23.04 -33.56
C GLY A 214 -4.77 -23.97 -34.76
N GLY A 215 -3.86 -24.95 -34.72
CA GLY A 215 -3.72 -25.97 -35.74
C GLY A 215 -4.95 -26.86 -35.75
N SER A 216 -6.05 -26.36 -36.33
CA SER A 216 -7.03 -27.19 -36.99
C SER A 216 -6.40 -27.75 -38.26
N GLU A 217 -5.31 -28.51 -38.13
CA GLU A 217 -4.90 -29.43 -39.18
C GLU A 217 -5.94 -30.55 -39.19
N GLY A 218 -6.95 -30.36 -40.04
CA GLY A 218 -7.79 -31.44 -40.50
C GLY A 218 -6.90 -32.50 -41.13
N VAL A 219 -6.64 -33.57 -40.38
CA VAL A 219 -6.06 -34.81 -40.88
C VAL A 219 -7.04 -35.43 -41.88
N ASN A 220 -6.96 -34.99 -43.13
CA ASN A 220 -7.36 -35.78 -44.28
C ASN A 220 -6.10 -36.45 -44.83
N ALA A 221 -5.81 -37.66 -44.35
CA ALA A 221 -4.76 -38.51 -44.87
C ALA A 221 -5.38 -39.74 -45.57
N GLU A 222 -5.72 -39.58 -46.85
CA GLU A 222 -5.64 -40.65 -47.84
C GLU A 222 -4.55 -40.25 -48.85
N GLY A 223 -3.42 -40.95 -48.84
CA GLY A 223 -2.28 -40.58 -49.68
C GLY A 223 -1.08 -41.51 -49.50
N ASP A 224 -1.20 -42.68 -50.12
CA ASP A 224 -0.19 -43.72 -50.33
C ASP A 224 1.19 -43.18 -50.76
N GLY A 225 2.27 -43.67 -50.13
CA GLY A 225 3.62 -43.13 -50.36
C GLY A 225 4.74 -43.81 -49.57
N ARG A 226 4.96 -45.09 -49.86
CA ARG A 226 6.02 -45.97 -49.34
C ARG A 226 7.44 -45.41 -49.54
N GLN A 227 8.18 -45.14 -48.47
CA GLN A 227 9.65 -45.07 -48.53
C GLN A 227 10.30 -45.62 -47.25
N THR A 228 10.88 -46.81 -47.38
CA THR A 228 11.77 -47.48 -46.42
C THR A 228 13.10 -46.75 -46.32
N VAL A 229 13.50 -46.34 -45.11
CA VAL A 229 14.88 -46.02 -44.75
C VAL A 229 15.27 -46.90 -43.57
N ILE A 230 16.35 -47.66 -43.77
CA ILE A 230 17.06 -48.49 -42.78
C ILE A 230 18.37 -47.76 -42.48
N GLY A 231 18.72 -47.60 -41.20
CA GLY A 231 20.04 -47.16 -40.70
C GLY A 231 19.94 -46.85 -39.20
N ASP A 232 20.43 -47.77 -38.35
CA ASP A 232 21.65 -47.63 -37.52
C ASP A 232 21.44 -46.64 -36.36
N ALA A 233 21.07 -47.08 -35.15
CA ALA A 233 21.88 -47.74 -34.11
C ALA A 233 22.99 -46.84 -33.52
N ASP A 234 22.78 -46.48 -32.25
CA ASP A 234 23.69 -45.81 -31.31
C ASP A 234 23.86 -44.29 -31.45
N GLU A 235 22.82 -43.54 -31.07
CA GLU A 235 22.98 -42.19 -30.51
C GLU A 235 22.30 -42.16 -29.13
N GLU A 236 23.07 -41.81 -28.11
CA GLU A 236 22.61 -41.60 -26.73
C GLU A 236 21.46 -40.59 -26.76
N GLU A 237 20.27 -41.01 -26.31
CA GLU A 237 19.16 -40.10 -26.04
C GLU A 237 19.65 -39.04 -25.03
N PRO A 238 19.70 -37.74 -25.39
CA PRO A 238 19.66 -36.74 -24.36
C PRO A 238 18.29 -36.86 -23.72
N VAL A 239 18.27 -37.33 -22.48
CA VAL A 239 17.14 -37.13 -21.57
C VAL A 239 17.00 -35.61 -21.39
N LEU A 240 16.31 -34.98 -22.33
CA LEU A 240 15.65 -33.70 -22.12
C LEU A 240 14.30 -34.06 -21.52
N ASP A 241 14.31 -34.17 -20.18
CA ASP A 241 13.12 -34.23 -19.36
C ASP A 241 12.22 -33.01 -19.64
N ASP A 242 10.92 -33.27 -19.73
CA ASP A 242 9.78 -32.35 -19.75
C ASP A 242 9.75 -31.30 -20.87
N ASP A 243 8.92 -31.62 -21.88
CA ASP A 243 8.19 -30.70 -22.75
C ASP A 243 7.48 -29.59 -21.93
N GLU A 244 8.22 -28.58 -21.44
CA GLU A 244 7.61 -27.32 -20.96
C GLU A 244 7.03 -26.62 -22.21
N PRO A 245 5.70 -26.50 -22.36
CA PRO A 245 5.17 -25.57 -23.33
C PRO A 245 5.64 -24.17 -22.89
N ALA A 246 6.62 -23.63 -23.61
CA ALA A 246 7.36 -22.43 -23.25
C ALA A 246 6.50 -21.16 -23.08
N ASN A 247 5.19 -21.21 -23.35
CA ASN A 247 4.36 -20.04 -23.56
C ASN A 247 3.02 -20.02 -22.80
N ASP A 248 2.78 -20.92 -21.83
CA ASP A 248 1.52 -20.83 -21.07
C ASP A 248 1.65 -19.84 -19.89
N VAL A 249 0.95 -18.69 -19.98
CA VAL A 249 0.80 -17.74 -18.86
C VAL A 249 0.09 -18.38 -17.69
N ARG A 250 -0.72 -19.41 -17.97
CA ARG A 250 -1.43 -20.18 -16.97
C ARG A 250 -0.65 -21.45 -16.62
N ARG A 251 -0.55 -21.74 -15.34
CA ARG A 251 -0.07 -23.03 -14.82
C ARG A 251 -1.04 -23.49 -13.75
N THR A 252 -1.41 -24.76 -13.73
CA THR A 252 -2.24 -25.30 -12.64
C THR A 252 -1.46 -26.30 -11.79
N HIS A 253 -1.86 -26.40 -10.52
CA HIS A 253 -1.32 -27.39 -9.59
C HIS A 253 -2.40 -27.94 -8.69
N THR A 254 -2.46 -29.27 -8.59
CA THR A 254 -3.43 -29.99 -7.75
C THR A 254 -2.79 -30.52 -6.48
N PHE A 255 -3.33 -30.13 -5.32
CA PHE A 255 -2.91 -30.59 -4.02
C PHE A 255 -3.59 -31.89 -3.60
N GLY A 256 -2.91 -32.68 -2.75
CA GLY A 256 -3.47 -33.86 -2.10
C GLY A 256 -4.51 -33.57 -1.01
N PHE A 257 -4.82 -32.30 -0.75
CA PHE A 257 -5.71 -31.84 0.31
C PHE A 257 -6.59 -30.67 -0.18
N GLU A 258 -7.67 -30.40 0.55
CA GLU A 258 -8.56 -29.25 0.27
C GLU A 258 -7.95 -27.95 0.79
N MET A 259 -7.86 -26.96 -0.08
CA MET A 259 -7.35 -25.64 0.27
C MET A 259 -8.44 -24.85 0.98
N GLN A 260 -8.19 -24.48 2.23
CA GLN A 260 -9.07 -23.61 3.01
C GLN A 260 -8.93 -22.15 2.57
N ASP A 261 -7.68 -21.71 2.34
CA ASP A 261 -7.29 -20.36 1.98
C ASP A 261 -5.81 -20.35 1.54
N PHE A 262 -5.31 -19.26 0.93
CA PHE A 262 -3.89 -19.13 0.59
C PHE A 262 -3.41 -17.67 0.56
N ALA A 263 -2.10 -17.50 0.58
CA ALA A 263 -1.42 -16.22 0.37
C ALA A 263 -0.09 -16.43 -0.36
N VAL A 264 0.40 -15.39 -1.02
CA VAL A 264 1.65 -15.47 -1.79
C VAL A 264 2.56 -14.27 -1.50
N ASP A 265 3.86 -14.52 -1.54
CA ASP A 265 4.89 -13.50 -1.69
C ASP A 265 5.77 -13.86 -2.90
N PRO A 266 5.45 -13.31 -4.09
CA PRO A 266 6.19 -13.62 -5.32
C PRO A 266 7.66 -13.23 -5.24
N GLY A 267 7.97 -12.13 -4.53
CA GLY A 267 9.32 -11.62 -4.36
C GLY A 267 10.26 -12.57 -3.61
N GLN A 268 9.70 -13.43 -2.73
CA GLN A 268 10.42 -14.47 -2.01
C GLN A 268 10.20 -15.87 -2.57
N ASP A 269 9.49 -16.02 -3.70
CA ASP A 269 9.05 -17.31 -4.24
C ASP A 269 8.26 -18.13 -3.20
N LEU A 270 7.48 -17.47 -2.33
CA LEU A 270 6.78 -18.12 -1.22
C LEU A 270 5.29 -18.23 -1.50
N PHE A 271 4.75 -19.44 -1.39
CA PHE A 271 3.33 -19.74 -1.44
C PHE A 271 2.89 -20.41 -0.14
N VAL A 272 1.86 -19.86 0.50
CA VAL A 272 1.32 -20.35 1.78
C VAL A 272 -0.08 -20.86 1.56
N VAL A 273 -0.31 -22.15 1.85
CA VAL A 273 -1.63 -22.78 1.69
C VAL A 273 -2.15 -23.29 3.03
N ALA A 274 -3.38 -22.94 3.38
CA ALA A 274 -4.04 -23.42 4.57
C ALA A 274 -4.81 -24.71 4.31
N GLU A 275 -4.58 -25.73 5.13
CA GLU A 275 -5.28 -27.02 5.12
C GLU A 275 -6.03 -27.19 6.46
N ALA A 276 -7.32 -27.53 6.40
CA ALA A 276 -8.11 -27.89 7.57
C ALA A 276 -8.24 -29.43 7.68
N ARG A 277 -7.62 -30.03 8.70
CA ARG A 277 -7.67 -31.49 8.92
C ARG A 277 -8.67 -31.87 10.00
N PRO A 278 -9.60 -32.81 9.75
CA PRO A 278 -10.46 -33.34 10.79
C PRO A 278 -9.67 -34.11 11.85
N THR A 279 -10.01 -33.87 13.11
CA THR A 279 -9.48 -34.59 14.27
C THR A 279 -10.50 -35.63 14.75
N THR A 280 -10.04 -36.63 15.50
CA THR A 280 -10.89 -37.72 16.02
C THR A 280 -12.01 -37.24 16.97
N THR A 281 -11.85 -36.07 17.59
CA THR A 281 -12.83 -35.46 18.50
C THR A 281 -13.91 -34.66 17.77
N GLY A 282 -13.91 -34.66 16.44
CA GLY A 282 -14.81 -33.85 15.62
C GLY A 282 -14.44 -32.36 15.57
N THR A 283 -13.30 -31.95 16.15
CA THR A 283 -12.68 -30.65 15.85
C THR A 283 -11.84 -30.72 14.57
N PHE A 284 -11.29 -29.61 14.08
CA PHE A 284 -10.28 -29.59 13.02
C PHE A 284 -8.98 -28.94 13.52
N SER A 285 -7.85 -29.36 13.00
CA SER A 285 -6.56 -28.65 13.11
C SER A 285 -6.31 -27.89 11.81
N LEU A 286 -5.71 -26.70 11.93
CA LEU A 286 -5.34 -25.89 10.78
C LEU A 286 -3.83 -25.96 10.59
N HIS A 287 -3.40 -26.26 9.37
CA HIS A 287 -2.00 -26.42 8.98
C HIS A 287 -1.69 -25.44 7.83
N PHE A 288 -0.52 -24.82 7.86
CA PHE A 288 -0.06 -23.90 6.81
C PHE A 288 1.15 -24.49 6.12
N HIS A 289 0.99 -24.89 4.87
CA HIS A 289 2.07 -25.41 4.03
C HIS A 289 2.85 -24.24 3.44
N LEU A 290 4.16 -24.25 3.65
CA LEU A 290 5.11 -23.27 3.11
C LEU A 290 5.80 -23.89 1.90
N LEU A 291 5.38 -23.45 0.71
CA LEU A 291 5.80 -23.98 -0.57
C LEU A 291 6.53 -22.92 -1.38
N LYS A 292 7.32 -23.36 -2.36
CA LYS A 292 7.78 -22.49 -3.45
C LYS A 292 6.60 -22.15 -4.34
N LEU A 293 6.47 -20.89 -4.75
CA LEU A 293 5.44 -20.48 -5.70
C LEU A 293 5.72 -21.07 -7.10
N SER A 294 6.99 -21.06 -7.51
CA SER A 294 7.44 -21.51 -8.82
C SER A 294 7.30 -23.02 -9.05
N THR A 295 7.47 -23.84 -8.01
CA THR A 295 7.53 -25.31 -8.14
C THR A 295 6.55 -26.06 -7.25
N PHE A 296 5.85 -25.39 -6.33
CA PHE A 296 4.97 -26.00 -5.32
C PHE A 296 5.63 -27.06 -4.41
N THR A 297 6.96 -27.10 -4.39
CA THR A 297 7.72 -27.97 -3.49
C THR A 297 7.94 -27.27 -2.15
N PRO A 298 8.27 -27.98 -1.06
CA PRO A 298 8.51 -27.35 0.23
C PRO A 298 9.57 -26.24 0.16
N HIS A 299 9.28 -25.09 0.76
CA HIS A 299 10.13 -23.90 0.63
C HIS A 299 11.50 -24.11 1.29
N PRO A 300 12.63 -23.90 0.60
CA PRO A 300 13.97 -24.28 1.10
C PRO A 300 14.46 -23.41 2.26
N LEU A 301 13.96 -22.18 2.39
CA LEU A 301 14.25 -21.31 3.53
C LEU A 301 13.42 -21.64 4.78
N ALA A 302 12.40 -22.51 4.67
CA ALA A 302 11.58 -22.89 5.80
C ALA A 302 12.19 -24.11 6.52
N ALA A 303 12.67 -23.91 7.75
CA ALA A 303 13.13 -25.00 8.61
C ALA A 303 11.99 -26.00 8.93
N GLN A 304 10.75 -25.49 8.99
CA GLN A 304 9.54 -26.29 9.15
C GLN A 304 8.59 -25.94 8.00
N THR A 305 8.31 -26.92 7.14
CA THR A 305 7.54 -26.72 5.91
C THR A 305 6.03 -26.70 6.13
N VAL A 306 5.56 -27.12 7.32
CA VAL A 306 4.16 -27.08 7.71
C VAL A 306 4.04 -26.47 9.09
N LEU A 307 3.40 -25.31 9.20
CA LEU A 307 3.16 -24.63 10.48
C LEU A 307 1.80 -25.02 11.04
N ASP A 308 1.74 -25.34 12.33
CA ASP A 308 0.48 -25.70 12.98
C ASP A 308 -0.14 -24.49 13.66
N TRP A 309 -1.46 -24.33 13.48
CA TRP A 309 -2.24 -23.42 14.31
C TRP A 309 -2.23 -23.92 15.77
N PRO A 310 -2.03 -23.04 16.77
CA PRO A 310 -1.75 -23.47 18.15
C PRO A 310 -2.91 -24.19 18.87
N HIS A 311 -4.12 -24.22 18.30
CA HIS A 311 -5.31 -24.79 18.94
C HIS A 311 -6.19 -25.57 17.95
N THR A 312 -6.98 -26.52 18.45
CA THR A 312 -8.02 -27.15 17.64
C THR A 312 -9.23 -26.23 17.50
N ILE A 313 -9.98 -26.40 16.42
CA ILE A 313 -11.09 -25.54 16.00
C ILE A 313 -12.37 -26.36 15.95
N HIS A 314 -13.49 -25.83 16.45
CA HIS A 314 -14.78 -26.54 16.41
C HIS A 314 -15.33 -26.71 14.99
N ARG A 315 -16.07 -27.81 14.76
CA ARG A 315 -16.45 -28.29 13.42
C ARG A 315 -17.33 -27.36 12.59
N ASN A 316 -18.02 -26.41 13.22
CA ASN A 316 -19.32 -26.00 12.71
C ASN A 316 -19.32 -25.00 11.54
N ARG A 317 -18.16 -24.52 11.03
CA ARG A 317 -18.06 -23.75 9.76
C ARG A 317 -16.60 -23.51 9.36
N GLY A 318 -16.37 -23.23 8.07
CA GLY A 318 -15.07 -22.84 7.54
C GLY A 318 -14.49 -21.62 8.27
N ALA A 319 -13.18 -21.61 8.48
CA ALA A 319 -12.48 -20.48 9.07
C ALA A 319 -12.28 -19.39 8.01
N SER A 320 -12.67 -18.16 8.32
CA SER A 320 -12.21 -16.99 7.56
C SER A 320 -10.82 -16.64 8.07
N LEU A 321 -9.85 -16.64 7.17
CA LEU A 321 -8.46 -16.33 7.45
C LEU A 321 -8.10 -15.01 6.76
N GLY A 322 -7.30 -14.20 7.41
CA GLY A 322 -6.62 -13.06 6.80
C GLY A 322 -5.12 -13.28 6.87
N PHE A 323 -4.41 -13.06 5.78
CA PHE A 323 -2.96 -13.25 5.70
C PHE A 323 -2.23 -11.93 5.50
N GLN A 324 -1.04 -11.85 6.09
CA GLN A 324 -0.02 -10.85 5.76
C GLN A 324 1.35 -11.52 5.82
N ILE A 325 2.09 -11.48 4.72
CA ILE A 325 3.50 -11.89 4.66
C ILE A 325 4.34 -10.62 4.66
N CYS A 326 5.27 -10.51 5.60
CA CYS A 326 6.07 -9.32 5.81
C CYS A 326 7.50 -9.74 6.18
N ASP A 327 8.41 -9.68 5.20
CA ASP A 327 9.76 -10.24 5.29
C ASP A 327 9.74 -11.72 5.75
N ASP A 328 10.35 -12.03 6.90
CA ASP A 328 10.39 -13.37 7.48
C ASP A 328 9.16 -13.69 8.36
N GLY A 329 8.17 -12.80 8.40
CA GLY A 329 6.95 -12.95 9.16
C GLY A 329 5.74 -13.38 8.36
N LEU A 330 5.07 -14.44 8.82
CA LEU A 330 3.74 -14.84 8.38
C LEU A 330 2.74 -14.53 9.49
N PHE A 331 1.75 -13.69 9.22
CA PHE A 331 0.69 -13.34 10.16
C PHE A 331 -0.64 -13.85 9.64
N VAL A 332 -1.41 -14.49 10.51
CA VAL A 332 -2.72 -15.06 10.19
C VAL A 332 -3.73 -14.64 11.25
N LEU A 333 -4.73 -13.85 10.84
CA LEU A 333 -5.93 -13.59 11.63
C LEU A 333 -6.96 -14.67 11.31
N ARG A 334 -7.47 -15.32 12.34
CA ARG A 334 -8.67 -16.15 12.23
C ARG A 334 -9.84 -15.39 12.82
N ASN A 335 -10.81 -15.04 11.97
CA ASN A 335 -12.05 -14.41 12.42
C ASN A 335 -13.01 -15.47 13.00
N ASN A 336 -13.75 -15.04 14.02
CA ASN A 336 -14.76 -15.82 14.72
C ASN A 336 -15.98 -16.03 13.83
N VAL A 337 -16.44 -17.28 13.78
CA VAL A 337 -17.78 -17.62 13.35
C VAL A 337 -18.46 -18.34 14.53
N GLN A 338 -19.46 -17.70 15.14
CA GLN A 338 -20.36 -18.31 16.13
C GLN A 338 -19.73 -18.77 17.47
N GLY A 339 -18.91 -17.92 18.10
CA GLY A 339 -18.57 -18.03 19.53
C GLY A 339 -17.13 -18.41 19.87
N SER A 340 -16.27 -18.70 18.89
CA SER A 340 -14.84 -18.89 19.10
C SER A 340 -14.08 -17.57 18.97
N ARG A 341 -13.42 -17.08 20.02
CA ARG A 341 -12.74 -15.75 19.95
C ARG A 341 -11.80 -15.61 18.76
N ASP A 342 -11.77 -14.41 18.16
CA ASP A 342 -10.79 -14.07 17.14
C ASP A 342 -9.39 -14.29 17.69
N GLN A 343 -8.46 -14.67 16.82
CA GLN A 343 -7.08 -14.82 17.22
C GLN A 343 -6.16 -14.48 16.04
N LEU A 344 -5.21 -13.62 16.31
CA LEU A 344 -4.12 -13.28 15.39
C LEU A 344 -2.85 -13.98 15.89
N CYS A 345 -2.22 -14.74 15.00
CA CYS A 345 -0.97 -15.43 15.26
C CYS A 345 0.08 -14.95 14.25
N GLY A 346 1.33 -14.86 14.68
CA GLY A 346 2.47 -14.52 13.81
C GLY A 346 3.60 -15.52 13.99
N TRP A 347 4.12 -16.04 12.89
CA TRP A 347 5.26 -16.94 12.84
C TRP A 347 6.43 -16.27 12.16
N GLN A 348 7.64 -16.58 12.61
CA GLN A 348 8.83 -16.39 11.80
C GLN A 348 8.94 -17.61 10.86
N TRP A 349 8.40 -17.50 9.65
CA TRP A 349 8.10 -18.65 8.79
C TRP A 349 9.36 -19.42 8.38
N THR A 350 10.51 -18.74 8.28
CA THR A 350 11.82 -19.36 7.98
C THR A 350 12.28 -20.32 9.08
N THR A 351 11.87 -20.11 10.32
CA THR A 351 12.26 -20.95 11.47
C THR A 351 11.14 -21.84 11.99
N GLY A 352 9.90 -21.58 11.55
CA GLY A 352 8.69 -22.20 12.08
C GLY A 352 8.26 -21.71 13.48
N ARG A 353 9.01 -20.77 14.08
CA ARG A 353 8.72 -20.29 15.44
C ARG A 353 7.44 -19.44 15.47
N LEU A 354 6.47 -19.86 16.28
CA LEU A 354 5.34 -19.01 16.68
C LEU A 354 5.87 -17.85 17.55
N ALA A 355 5.88 -16.65 17.00
CA ALA A 355 6.51 -15.47 17.58
C ALA A 355 5.51 -14.52 18.24
N VAL A 356 4.30 -14.42 17.71
CA VAL A 356 3.27 -13.48 18.18
C VAL A 356 1.93 -14.18 18.34
N THR A 357 1.23 -13.87 19.43
CA THR A 357 -0.20 -14.19 19.58
C THR A 357 -0.97 -12.99 20.12
N LEU A 358 -2.18 -12.79 19.63
CA LEU A 358 -3.05 -11.72 20.07
C LEU A 358 -4.51 -12.21 20.02
N ARG A 359 -5.27 -11.85 21.06
CA ARG A 359 -6.72 -12.08 21.14
C ARG A 359 -7.39 -10.75 21.49
N PRO A 360 -8.60 -10.50 21.00
CA PRO A 360 -9.35 -9.32 21.41
C PRO A 360 -9.74 -9.43 22.89
N ALA A 361 -10.13 -8.29 23.47
CA ALA A 361 -10.81 -8.28 24.76
C ALA A 361 -12.13 -9.09 24.68
N ALA A 362 -12.65 -9.53 25.82
CA ALA A 362 -13.83 -10.41 25.86
C ALA A 362 -15.09 -9.81 25.18
N VAL A 363 -15.15 -8.49 25.07
CA VAL A 363 -16.26 -7.72 24.51
C VAL A 363 -15.86 -7.01 23.22
N SER A 364 -14.88 -7.53 22.50
CA SER A 364 -14.40 -6.94 21.25
C SER A 364 -14.16 -8.01 20.19
N THR A 365 -14.27 -7.63 18.93
CA THR A 365 -13.95 -8.47 17.77
C THR A 365 -12.87 -7.82 16.92
N PHE A 366 -11.98 -8.64 16.37
CA PHE A 366 -11.06 -8.22 15.32
C PHE A 366 -11.72 -8.42 13.97
N GLU A 367 -11.82 -7.34 13.19
CA GLU A 367 -12.49 -7.39 11.90
C GLU A 367 -11.50 -7.74 10.77
N SER A 368 -10.30 -7.15 10.81
CA SER A 368 -9.24 -7.35 9.82
C SER A 368 -7.89 -6.96 10.46
N PHE A 369 -6.79 -7.03 9.73
CA PHE A 369 -5.50 -6.47 10.16
C PHE A 369 -4.59 -6.21 8.97
N VAL A 370 -3.60 -5.34 9.16
CA VAL A 370 -2.52 -5.14 8.20
C VAL A 370 -1.21 -4.74 8.88
N CYS A 371 -0.08 -5.18 8.32
CA CYS A 371 1.24 -4.84 8.85
C CYS A 371 1.65 -3.40 8.47
N LEU A 372 2.10 -2.62 9.46
CA LEU A 372 2.68 -1.30 9.24
C LEU A 372 4.21 -1.36 9.15
N THR A 373 4.82 -2.29 9.89
CA THR A 373 6.24 -2.66 9.80
C THR A 373 6.34 -4.17 10.01
N PRO A 374 7.52 -4.81 9.86
CA PRO A 374 7.69 -6.22 10.24
C PRO A 374 7.42 -6.53 11.72
N SER A 375 7.34 -5.49 12.55
CA SER A 375 7.20 -5.57 13.99
C SER A 375 5.98 -4.82 14.54
N SER A 376 5.05 -4.43 13.67
CA SER A 376 3.83 -3.72 14.06
C SER A 376 2.69 -3.90 13.07
N PHE A 377 1.47 -3.90 13.58
CA PHE A 377 0.26 -4.02 12.77
C PHE A 377 -0.87 -3.19 13.38
N ILE A 378 -1.89 -2.93 12.57
CA ILE A 378 -3.14 -2.29 13.00
C ILE A 378 -4.30 -3.27 12.87
N VAL A 379 -5.25 -3.15 13.79
CA VAL A 379 -6.41 -4.03 13.87
C VAL A 379 -7.67 -3.18 14.06
N PRO A 380 -8.53 -3.06 13.03
CA PRO A 380 -9.88 -2.53 13.20
C PRO A 380 -10.66 -3.44 14.14
N THR A 381 -11.24 -2.83 15.17
CA THR A 381 -11.90 -3.53 16.27
C THR A 381 -13.28 -2.95 16.50
N VAL A 382 -14.29 -3.81 16.59
CA VAL A 382 -15.61 -3.45 17.11
C VAL A 382 -15.65 -3.82 18.58
N ALA A 383 -15.86 -2.83 19.45
CA ALA A 383 -16.01 -3.04 20.88
C ALA A 383 -17.46 -2.81 21.29
N THR A 384 -17.98 -3.75 22.07
CA THR A 384 -19.36 -3.76 22.57
C THR A 384 -19.36 -3.49 24.06
N ARG A 385 -20.24 -2.62 24.54
CA ARG A 385 -20.45 -2.39 25.97
C ARG A 385 -21.93 -2.24 26.28
N ILE A 386 -22.33 -2.58 27.50
CA ILE A 386 -23.69 -2.27 27.98
C ILE A 386 -23.79 -0.75 28.13
N ARG A 387 -24.90 -0.16 27.66
CA ARG A 387 -25.12 1.27 27.81
C ARG A 387 -25.22 1.66 29.29
N PRO A 388 -24.59 2.76 29.73
CA PRO A 388 -24.64 3.18 31.13
C PRO A 388 -26.05 3.48 31.67
N ASP A 389 -26.98 3.81 30.78
CA ASP A 389 -28.38 4.11 31.07
C ASP A 389 -29.31 2.89 30.98
N SER A 390 -28.78 1.70 30.61
CA SER A 390 -29.59 0.49 30.61
C SER A 390 -30.03 0.12 32.03
N THR A 391 -31.34 0.04 32.24
CA THR A 391 -31.95 -0.29 33.54
C THR A 391 -31.84 -1.78 33.89
N ILE A 392 -31.39 -2.60 32.93
CA ILE A 392 -31.42 -4.04 33.04
C ILE A 392 -29.99 -4.56 33.19
N GLN A 393 -29.48 -4.56 34.43
CA GLN A 393 -28.22 -5.27 34.74
C GLN A 393 -28.36 -6.79 34.65
N ASP A 394 -29.59 -7.32 34.70
CA ASP A 394 -29.87 -8.75 34.88
C ASP A 394 -30.34 -9.50 33.61
N ASP A 395 -30.75 -8.82 32.54
CA ASP A 395 -31.24 -9.43 31.29
C ASP A 395 -30.47 -8.91 30.06
N LEU A 396 -29.29 -9.51 29.82
CA LEU A 396 -28.39 -9.25 28.69
C LEU A 396 -28.97 -9.65 27.32
N ALA A 397 -30.25 -10.06 27.24
CA ALA A 397 -30.84 -10.63 26.04
C ALA A 397 -31.17 -9.59 24.95
N ASN A 398 -31.32 -8.31 25.30
CA ASN A 398 -31.72 -7.28 24.34
C ASN A 398 -30.49 -6.61 23.68
N PRO A 399 -30.26 -6.79 22.36
CA PRO A 399 -29.12 -6.19 21.67
C PRO A 399 -29.20 -4.65 21.60
N ASN A 400 -30.38 -4.05 21.78
CA ASN A 400 -30.56 -2.60 21.81
C ASN A 400 -29.95 -1.93 23.08
N ASP A 401 -29.69 -2.70 24.13
CA ASP A 401 -28.99 -2.24 25.35
C ASP A 401 -27.46 -2.15 25.16
N LEU A 402 -26.96 -2.54 23.99
CA LEU A 402 -25.55 -2.51 23.65
C LEU A 402 -25.18 -1.20 22.94
N GLU A 403 -24.00 -0.70 23.25
CA GLU A 403 -23.31 0.35 22.52
C GLU A 403 -22.12 -0.28 21.79
N PHE A 404 -22.04 -0.01 20.49
CA PHE A 404 -20.94 -0.44 19.64
C PHE A 404 -20.04 0.75 19.35
N THR A 405 -18.75 0.54 19.52
CA THR A 405 -17.70 1.54 19.30
C THR A 405 -16.67 0.97 18.35
N LEU A 406 -16.23 1.79 17.40
CA LEU A 406 -15.28 1.39 16.37
C LEU A 406 -13.92 1.99 16.71
N HIS A 407 -12.88 1.16 16.68
CA HIS A 407 -11.54 1.56 17.03
C HIS A 407 -10.52 0.99 16.04
N LEU A 408 -9.44 1.74 15.82
CA LEU A 408 -8.24 1.23 15.18
C LEU A 408 -7.15 1.04 16.25
N MET A 409 -6.84 -0.21 16.58
CA MET A 409 -5.85 -0.56 17.59
C MET A 409 -4.48 -0.78 16.96
N LEU A 410 -3.47 -0.06 17.45
CA LEU A 410 -2.09 -0.15 17.01
C LEU A 410 -1.32 -1.08 17.94
N TYR A 411 -0.69 -2.10 17.38
CA TYR A 411 0.12 -3.05 18.11
C TYR A 411 1.57 -3.05 17.62
N ALA A 412 2.50 -3.30 18.54
CA ALA A 412 3.91 -3.50 18.21
C ALA A 412 4.50 -4.62 19.07
N PHE A 413 5.58 -5.21 18.58
CA PHE A 413 6.34 -6.25 19.27
C PHE A 413 7.83 -6.13 18.90
N PRO A 414 8.75 -6.73 19.67
CA PRO A 414 10.14 -6.78 19.28
C PRO A 414 10.32 -7.46 17.90
N PRO A 415 11.22 -6.97 17.04
CA PRO A 415 11.57 -7.68 15.80
C PRO A 415 11.97 -9.14 16.07
N PHE A 416 11.66 -10.06 15.16
CA PHE A 416 11.98 -11.48 15.36
C PHE A 416 13.48 -11.72 15.55
N SER A 417 14.32 -10.93 14.88
CA SER A 417 15.77 -10.92 15.04
C SER A 417 16.27 -10.49 16.43
N ALA A 418 15.44 -9.84 17.25
CA ALA A 418 15.85 -9.35 18.57
C ALA A 418 15.99 -10.47 19.61
N VAL A 419 15.43 -11.65 19.36
CA VAL A 419 15.52 -12.81 20.26
C VAL A 419 16.37 -13.89 19.59
N PRO A 420 17.71 -13.85 19.73
CA PRO A 420 18.58 -14.84 19.12
C PRO A 420 18.30 -16.22 19.72
N ILE A 421 18.00 -17.19 18.86
CA ILE A 421 17.84 -18.58 19.26
C ILE A 421 19.25 -19.18 19.36
N LYS A 422 19.66 -19.52 20.58
CA LYS A 422 20.89 -20.32 20.75
C LYS A 422 20.57 -21.76 20.42
N GLU A 423 21.40 -22.40 19.61
CA GLU A 423 21.25 -23.82 19.30
C GLU A 423 21.17 -24.65 20.60
N GLY A 424 20.16 -25.52 20.70
CA GLY A 424 19.89 -26.33 21.89
C GLY A 424 19.16 -25.61 23.04
N SER A 425 18.90 -24.30 22.96
CA SER A 425 18.05 -23.61 23.94
C SER A 425 16.56 -23.83 23.66
N PRO A 426 15.69 -23.87 24.69
CA PRO A 426 14.26 -24.01 24.49
C PRO A 426 13.73 -22.83 23.66
N VAL A 427 12.83 -23.11 22.71
CA VAL A 427 12.18 -22.08 21.90
C VAL A 427 11.47 -21.11 22.85
N PRO A 428 11.81 -19.81 22.83
CA PRO A 428 11.18 -18.83 23.70
C PRO A 428 9.68 -18.75 23.38
N PRO A 429 8.83 -18.53 24.40
CA PRO A 429 7.39 -18.46 24.21
C PRO A 429 7.00 -17.32 23.27
N PRO A 430 5.85 -17.41 22.59
CA PRO A 430 5.36 -16.33 21.74
C PRO A 430 5.13 -15.06 22.56
N HIS A 431 5.50 -13.92 22.00
CA HIS A 431 5.19 -12.61 22.57
C HIS A 431 3.71 -12.31 22.40
N THR A 432 3.08 -11.74 23.42
CA THR A 432 1.81 -11.04 23.22
C THR A 432 2.12 -9.66 22.68
N ALA A 433 1.58 -9.34 21.50
CA ALA A 433 1.76 -8.02 20.90
C ALA A 433 1.29 -6.93 21.86
N ILE A 434 2.08 -5.86 21.98
CA ILE A 434 1.82 -4.77 22.90
C ILE A 434 0.83 -3.81 22.25
N HIS A 435 -0.29 -3.56 22.91
CA HIS A 435 -1.23 -2.51 22.51
C HIS A 435 -0.63 -1.13 22.79
N VAL A 436 -0.25 -0.41 21.75
CA VAL A 436 0.47 0.87 21.83
C VAL A 436 -0.49 2.05 21.92
N THR A 437 -1.54 2.07 21.10
CA THR A 437 -2.45 3.21 20.98
C THR A 437 -3.79 2.75 20.41
N THR A 438 -4.88 3.33 20.88
CA THR A 438 -6.21 3.20 20.28
C THR A 438 -6.55 4.50 19.56
N ILE A 439 -7.04 4.41 18.33
CA ILE A 439 -7.62 5.56 17.63
C ILE A 439 -9.12 5.34 17.54
N ASP A 440 -9.90 6.28 18.06
CA ASP A 440 -11.36 6.23 17.91
C ASP A 440 -11.73 6.51 16.44
N LEU A 441 -12.64 5.71 15.91
CA LEU A 441 -13.18 5.86 14.55
C LEU A 441 -14.55 6.57 14.61
N PRO A 442 -15.08 7.01 13.46
CA PRO A 442 -16.39 7.65 13.41
C PRO A 442 -17.50 6.78 13.98
N ARG A 443 -18.52 7.44 14.54
CA ARG A 443 -19.70 6.77 15.11
C ARG A 443 -20.73 6.49 14.03
N PHE A 444 -21.22 5.26 14.03
CA PHE A 444 -22.33 4.82 13.21
C PHE A 444 -23.53 4.53 14.10
N LYS A 445 -24.72 4.88 13.61
CA LYS A 445 -25.97 4.51 14.25
C LYS A 445 -26.15 2.99 14.12
N VAL A 446 -26.34 2.32 15.24
CA VAL A 446 -26.72 0.91 15.31
C VAL A 446 -28.14 0.83 15.85
N ASP A 447 -29.01 0.14 15.12
CA ASP A 447 -30.44 0.12 15.39
C ASP A 447 -31.02 -1.20 14.85
N PHE A 448 -31.17 -2.19 15.74
CA PHE A 448 -31.61 -3.53 15.36
C PHE A 448 -33.09 -3.57 14.97
N ASP A 449 -33.89 -2.59 15.40
CA ASP A 449 -35.32 -2.51 15.06
C ASP A 449 -35.54 -2.16 13.58
N ILE A 450 -34.60 -1.42 12.98
CA ILE A 450 -34.53 -1.16 11.53
C ILE A 450 -33.49 -2.04 10.84
N GLU A 451 -33.05 -3.11 11.49
CA GLU A 451 -32.10 -4.07 10.96
C GLU A 451 -30.76 -3.45 10.51
N LEU A 452 -30.27 -2.43 11.23
CA LEU A 452 -29.00 -1.76 10.97
C LEU A 452 -27.92 -2.19 11.98
N PRO A 453 -27.15 -3.27 11.68
CA PRO A 453 -26.09 -3.75 12.55
C PRO A 453 -24.88 -2.79 12.58
N PRO A 454 -23.93 -2.96 13.53
CA PRO A 454 -22.65 -2.26 13.47
C PRO A 454 -21.92 -2.53 12.14
N PRO A 455 -21.27 -1.52 11.54
CA PRO A 455 -20.52 -1.72 10.31
C PRO A 455 -19.40 -2.74 10.49
N ARG A 456 -19.19 -3.58 9.47
CA ARG A 456 -17.98 -4.41 9.36
C ARG A 456 -16.84 -3.55 8.84
N MET A 457 -15.60 -3.87 9.25
CA MET A 457 -14.43 -3.10 8.83
C MET A 457 -13.38 -4.00 8.18
N THR A 458 -12.80 -3.56 7.06
CA THR A 458 -11.59 -4.18 6.50
C THR A 458 -10.50 -3.14 6.43
N VAL A 459 -9.24 -3.57 6.57
CA VAL A 459 -8.09 -2.68 6.40
C VAL A 459 -7.10 -3.29 5.44
N ARG A 460 -6.54 -2.46 4.56
CA ARG A 460 -5.56 -2.86 3.55
C ARG A 460 -4.46 -1.81 3.40
N THR A 461 -3.27 -2.28 3.06
CA THR A 461 -2.15 -1.51 2.51
C THR A 461 -1.28 -2.51 1.79
N ASP A 462 -1.04 -2.27 0.50
CA ASP A 462 -0.23 -3.15 -0.32
C ASP A 462 0.89 -2.35 -1.04
N PRO A 463 2.04 -2.97 -1.31
CA PRO A 463 2.43 -4.27 -0.77
C PRO A 463 2.66 -4.17 0.76
N PRO A 464 2.63 -5.31 1.48
CA PRO A 464 3.12 -5.37 2.85
C PRO A 464 4.52 -4.75 2.98
N PRO A 465 4.89 -4.18 4.15
CA PRO A 465 6.21 -3.59 4.33
C PRO A 465 7.31 -4.64 4.10
N ARG A 466 8.28 -4.33 3.26
CA ARG A 466 9.43 -5.19 2.97
C ARG A 466 10.72 -4.43 3.24
N HIS A 467 11.61 -5.01 4.04
CA HIS A 467 12.98 -4.55 4.19
C HIS A 467 13.97 -5.45 3.44
N THR A 468 13.57 -6.68 3.13
CA THR A 468 14.31 -7.59 2.27
C THR A 468 13.87 -7.37 0.83
N PRO A 469 14.78 -7.00 -0.09
CA PRO A 469 14.42 -6.80 -1.48
C PRO A 469 14.00 -8.14 -2.12
N PRO A 470 12.99 -8.15 -3.00
CA PRO A 470 12.59 -9.35 -3.70
C PRO A 470 13.73 -9.85 -4.60
N THR A 471 13.87 -11.17 -4.63
CA THR A 471 14.91 -11.90 -5.38
C THR A 471 14.33 -12.72 -6.53
N HIS A 472 13.00 -12.87 -6.59
CA HIS A 472 12.29 -13.65 -7.59
C HIS A 472 11.38 -12.73 -8.45
N PRO A 473 11.15 -13.04 -9.75
CA PRO A 473 11.77 -14.12 -10.53
C PRO A 473 13.28 -13.96 -10.68
N VAL A 474 14.00 -15.09 -10.74
CA VAL A 474 15.45 -15.08 -10.89
C VAL A 474 15.80 -14.51 -12.26
N GLY A 475 16.50 -13.37 -12.28
CA GLY A 475 16.99 -12.73 -13.51
C GLY A 475 16.19 -11.53 -14.01
N SER A 476 14.95 -11.37 -13.54
CA SER A 476 14.11 -10.20 -13.81
C SER A 476 13.46 -9.67 -12.53
N PRO A 477 14.25 -9.39 -11.45
CA PRO A 477 13.67 -8.89 -10.22
C PRO A 477 13.02 -7.53 -10.45
N GLN A 478 11.95 -7.23 -9.70
CA GLN A 478 11.28 -5.93 -9.79
C GLN A 478 12.28 -4.80 -9.52
N ALA A 479 12.40 -3.84 -10.44
CA ALA A 479 13.41 -2.80 -10.37
C ALA A 479 13.13 -1.77 -9.27
N PHE A 480 11.87 -1.43 -9.06
CA PHE A 480 11.44 -0.34 -8.20
C PHE A 480 10.51 -0.86 -7.10
N LEU A 481 10.92 -0.71 -5.85
CA LEU A 481 10.19 -1.21 -4.70
C LEU A 481 9.55 -0.05 -3.94
N PRO A 482 8.33 -0.19 -3.42
CA PRO A 482 7.75 0.77 -2.49
C PRO A 482 8.63 0.97 -1.26
N ASP A 483 8.79 2.23 -0.82
CA ASP A 483 9.38 2.51 0.49
C ASP A 483 8.47 1.92 1.58
N PRO A 484 8.97 1.01 2.45
CA PRO A 484 8.15 0.30 3.43
C PRO A 484 7.45 1.21 4.43
N GLU A 485 7.93 2.45 4.64
CA GLU A 485 7.28 3.43 5.52
C GLU A 485 6.27 4.33 4.81
N SER A 486 6.20 4.22 3.49
CA SER A 486 5.32 5.00 2.63
C SER A 486 4.03 4.24 2.28
N GLY A 487 3.12 4.95 1.63
CA GLY A 487 1.86 4.39 1.13
C GLY A 487 0.62 4.87 1.88
N VAL A 488 -0.53 4.41 1.41
CA VAL A 488 -1.85 4.70 1.94
C VAL A 488 -2.44 3.43 2.58
N VAL A 489 -3.00 3.61 3.77
CA VAL A 489 -3.81 2.60 4.43
C VAL A 489 -5.27 2.93 4.13
N VAL A 490 -5.99 1.93 3.62
CA VAL A 490 -7.40 2.00 3.26
C VAL A 490 -8.19 1.24 4.32
N LEU A 491 -9.14 1.91 4.95
CA LEU A 491 -10.07 1.33 5.93
C LEU A 491 -11.48 1.45 5.37
N GLU A 492 -12.17 0.33 5.22
CA GLU A 492 -13.50 0.28 4.63
C GLU A 492 -14.55 -0.01 5.70
N PHE A 493 -15.76 0.53 5.51
CA PHE A 493 -16.90 0.37 6.41
C PHE A 493 -18.11 -0.14 5.64
N TYR A 494 -18.44 -1.42 5.81
CA TYR A 494 -19.60 -2.04 5.18
C TYR A 494 -20.81 -1.97 6.10
N CYS A 495 -21.81 -1.18 5.72
CA CYS A 495 -23.06 -1.06 6.47
C CYS A 495 -24.12 -1.95 5.80
N GLN A 496 -24.37 -3.14 6.35
CA GLN A 496 -25.24 -4.15 5.74
C GLN A 496 -26.61 -4.20 6.44
N PRO A 497 -27.61 -3.40 6.04
CA PRO A 497 -28.95 -3.52 6.60
C PRO A 497 -29.60 -4.85 6.21
N LEU A 498 -30.19 -5.60 7.15
CA LEU A 498 -30.68 -6.97 6.90
C LEU A 498 -31.94 -7.04 6.00
N GLY A 499 -32.64 -5.91 5.81
CA GLY A 499 -33.92 -5.85 5.10
C GLY A 499 -34.06 -4.64 4.17
N GLY A 500 -32.94 -4.03 3.79
CA GLY A 500 -32.95 -2.94 2.80
C GLY A 500 -33.52 -3.44 1.46
N PRO A 501 -34.30 -2.61 0.72
CA PRO A 501 -34.61 -2.91 -0.69
C PRO A 501 -33.29 -3.15 -1.44
N MET A 502 -33.32 -3.85 -2.58
CA MET A 502 -32.14 -4.29 -3.37
C MET A 502 -31.18 -3.17 -3.88
N GLY A 503 -31.19 -1.98 -3.28
CA GLY A 503 -30.22 -0.92 -3.50
C GLY A 503 -28.86 -1.21 -2.88
N ARG A 504 -27.88 -0.43 -3.34
CA ARG A 504 -26.49 -0.49 -2.87
C ARG A 504 -26.41 -0.23 -1.36
N GLN A 505 -25.74 -1.12 -0.66
CA GLN A 505 -25.47 -0.98 0.77
C GLN A 505 -24.54 0.22 1.00
N PRO A 506 -24.76 1.06 2.03
CA PRO A 506 -23.85 2.17 2.32
C PRO A 506 -22.44 1.65 2.60
N HIS A 507 -21.49 2.17 1.83
CA HIS A 507 -20.08 1.84 1.92
C HIS A 507 -19.26 3.13 2.01
N PHE A 508 -18.39 3.18 3.00
CA PHE A 508 -17.48 4.30 3.23
C PHE A 508 -16.05 3.81 3.20
N VAL A 509 -15.16 4.65 2.66
CA VAL A 509 -13.73 4.37 2.60
C VAL A 509 -12.98 5.51 3.28
N LEU A 510 -12.10 5.16 4.22
CA LEU A 510 -11.23 6.06 4.95
C LEU A 510 -9.77 5.79 4.59
N PHE A 511 -9.11 6.81 4.05
CA PHE A 511 -7.69 6.79 3.71
C PHE A 511 -6.87 7.48 4.80
N THR A 512 -5.71 6.92 5.10
CA THR A 512 -4.69 7.57 5.92
C THR A 512 -3.31 7.23 5.40
N LEU A 513 -2.38 8.19 5.41
CA LEU A 513 -1.00 7.88 5.06
C LEU A 513 -0.41 6.93 6.10
N LYS A 514 0.29 5.88 5.66
CA LYS A 514 0.98 4.91 6.53
C LYS A 514 1.86 5.62 7.56
N LYS A 515 2.61 6.63 7.10
CA LYS A 515 3.45 7.50 7.94
C LYS A 515 2.69 8.21 9.08
N THR A 516 1.42 8.56 8.89
CA THR A 516 0.58 9.15 9.94
C THR A 516 0.38 8.14 11.08
N LEU A 517 0.11 6.87 10.76
CA LEU A 517 -0.07 5.82 11.76
C LEU A 517 1.27 5.43 12.44
N LEU A 518 2.36 5.34 11.67
CA LEU A 518 3.71 5.11 12.19
C LEU A 518 4.14 6.16 13.23
N SER A 519 3.60 7.38 13.16
CA SER A 519 3.91 8.44 14.13
C SER A 519 3.43 8.13 15.56
N TYR A 520 2.45 7.23 15.72
CA TYR A 520 1.93 6.79 17.02
C TYR A 520 2.64 5.55 17.56
N LEU A 521 3.48 4.88 16.76
CA LEU A 521 4.22 3.71 17.19
C LEU A 521 5.57 4.09 17.84
N PRO A 522 6.09 3.33 18.82
CA PRO A 522 7.47 3.49 19.26
C PRO A 522 8.43 3.12 18.12
N ALA A 523 9.67 3.60 18.20
CA ALA A 523 10.71 3.12 17.29
C ALA A 523 10.88 1.59 17.45
N PRO A 524 11.18 0.83 16.39
CA PRO A 524 11.38 -0.64 16.46
C PRO A 524 12.49 -1.06 17.42
N THR A 525 13.47 -0.18 17.67
CA THR A 525 14.57 -0.38 18.61
C THR A 525 14.28 0.11 20.02
N SER A 526 13.05 0.60 20.27
CA SER A 526 12.68 1.15 21.56
C SER A 526 12.72 0.06 22.63
N PRO A 527 13.45 0.26 23.75
CA PRO A 527 13.42 -0.64 24.89
C PRO A 527 11.99 -0.84 25.45
N LEU A 528 11.08 0.11 25.17
CA LEU A 528 9.69 0.03 25.57
C LEU A 528 9.00 -1.22 25.01
N LEU A 529 9.41 -1.74 23.84
CA LEU A 529 8.85 -2.96 23.26
C LEU A 529 9.17 -4.23 24.07
N PHE A 530 10.13 -4.15 25.00
CA PHE A 530 10.48 -5.23 25.92
C PHE A 530 9.92 -5.02 27.34
N GLN A 531 9.32 -3.86 27.60
CA GLN A 531 8.80 -3.49 28.91
C GLN A 531 7.27 -3.54 28.90
N ALA A 532 6.67 -3.88 30.03
CA ALA A 532 5.23 -3.77 30.19
C ALA A 532 4.83 -2.29 30.14
N PHE A 533 4.02 -1.90 29.16
CA PHE A 533 3.49 -0.54 29.07
C PHE A 533 2.51 -0.25 30.22
N PRO A 534 2.44 1.00 30.69
CA PRO A 534 1.35 1.41 31.57
C PRO A 534 0.03 1.22 30.83
N ARG A 535 -0.88 0.44 31.42
CA ARG A 535 -2.25 0.25 30.93
C ARG A 535 -3.17 1.27 31.61
N PRO A 536 -4.18 1.81 30.91
CA PRO A 536 -4.59 1.52 29.53
C PRO A 536 -3.72 2.23 28.46
N ALA A 537 -3.74 1.71 27.23
CA ALA A 537 -3.12 2.38 26.09
C ALA A 537 -3.75 3.77 25.87
N PRO A 538 -2.99 4.78 25.44
CA PRO A 538 -3.53 6.10 25.12
C PRO A 538 -4.59 6.00 24.02
N VAL A 539 -5.69 6.74 24.20
CA VAL A 539 -6.77 6.87 23.22
C VAL A 539 -6.61 8.20 22.49
N VAL A 540 -6.58 8.14 21.16
CA VAL A 540 -6.55 9.28 20.27
C VAL A 540 -7.96 9.50 19.73
N PRO A 541 -8.64 10.59 20.12
CA PRO A 541 -9.97 10.89 19.61
C PRO A 541 -9.95 11.08 18.08
N PHE A 542 -11.03 10.68 17.40
CA PHE A 542 -11.15 10.84 15.96
C PHE A 542 -10.90 12.29 15.49
N SER A 543 -11.35 13.29 16.26
CA SER A 543 -11.16 14.72 15.93
C SER A 543 -9.68 15.14 15.81
N VAL A 544 -8.76 14.43 16.45
CA VAL A 544 -7.31 14.69 16.36
C VAL A 544 -6.74 14.17 15.04
N ILE A 545 -7.23 13.04 14.54
CA ILE A 545 -6.75 12.42 13.31
C ILE A 545 -7.55 12.83 12.08
N ALA A 546 -8.80 13.30 12.26
CA ALA A 546 -9.72 13.69 11.20
C ALA A 546 -9.10 14.63 10.14
N PRO A 547 -8.29 15.65 10.49
CA PRO A 547 -7.60 16.46 9.48
C PRO A 547 -6.61 15.67 8.60
N LYS A 548 -6.02 14.60 9.12
CA LYS A 548 -4.93 13.82 8.50
C LYS A 548 -5.41 12.54 7.81
N VAL A 549 -6.72 12.30 7.78
CA VAL A 549 -7.35 11.17 7.08
C VAL A 549 -8.37 11.73 6.11
N ARG A 550 -8.78 10.94 5.12
CA ARG A 550 -9.79 11.32 4.12
C ARG A 550 -10.89 10.28 4.13
N MET A 551 -12.15 10.67 4.38
CA MET A 551 -13.29 9.74 4.33
C MET A 551 -14.24 10.12 3.19
N ILE A 552 -14.60 9.14 2.36
CA ILE A 552 -15.55 9.26 1.24
C ILE A 552 -16.66 8.19 1.38
N GLY A 553 -17.80 8.40 0.71
CA GLY A 553 -19.01 7.58 0.84
C GLY A 553 -20.29 8.43 0.85
N PRO A 554 -21.50 7.84 1.02
CA PRO A 554 -21.78 6.43 1.31
C PRO A 554 -21.88 5.52 0.08
N ASN A 555 -21.66 6.04 -1.13
CA ASN A 555 -21.94 5.31 -2.37
C ASN A 555 -20.67 4.75 -3.02
N GLU A 556 -19.60 4.56 -2.24
CA GLU A 556 -18.38 3.98 -2.82
C GLU A 556 -18.63 2.52 -3.23
N PRO A 557 -18.04 2.08 -4.36
CA PRO A 557 -17.97 0.67 -4.71
C PRO A 557 -17.43 -0.18 -3.56
N THR A 558 -18.12 -1.27 -3.26
CA THR A 558 -17.53 -2.34 -2.45
C THR A 558 -16.53 -3.07 -3.36
N PRO A 559 -15.24 -3.10 -3.03
CA PRO A 559 -14.31 -3.93 -3.78
C PRO A 559 -14.71 -5.39 -3.61
N SER A 560 -14.80 -6.09 -4.72
CA SER A 560 -15.02 -7.54 -4.73
C SER A 560 -13.69 -8.29 -4.48
N TRP A 561 -12.55 -7.68 -4.80
CA TRP A 561 -11.23 -8.33 -4.84
C TRP A 561 -10.22 -7.74 -3.85
N VAL A 562 -9.11 -8.46 -3.68
CA VAL A 562 -7.93 -8.02 -2.93
C VAL A 562 -6.99 -7.22 -3.85
N CYS A 563 -6.15 -6.33 -3.29
CA CYS A 563 -5.07 -5.65 -4.01
C CYS A 563 -5.48 -4.51 -4.96
N TYR A 564 -6.51 -3.75 -4.60
CA TYR A 564 -6.92 -2.48 -5.26
C TYR A 564 -6.14 -1.25 -4.77
N VAL A 565 -5.14 -1.44 -3.90
CA VAL A 565 -4.24 -0.41 -3.38
C VAL A 565 -2.82 -0.83 -3.75
N TYR A 566 -1.98 0.11 -4.16
CA TYR A 566 -0.55 -0.13 -4.28
C TYR A 566 0.19 1.14 -3.94
N GLN A 567 1.04 1.07 -2.92
CA GLN A 567 1.80 2.19 -2.39
C GLN A 567 0.87 3.35 -2.00
N ASP A 568 0.94 4.48 -2.69
CA ASP A 568 0.17 5.71 -2.44
C ASP A 568 -1.03 5.84 -3.38
N ARG A 569 -1.38 4.79 -4.11
CA ARG A 569 -2.47 4.77 -5.07
C ARG A 569 -3.57 3.80 -4.67
N TYR A 570 -4.80 4.14 -5.05
CA TYR A 570 -5.99 3.32 -4.85
C TYR A 570 -6.82 3.39 -6.14
N VAL A 571 -7.21 2.24 -6.69
CA VAL A 571 -8.02 2.15 -7.91
C VAL A 571 -9.38 1.56 -7.58
N THR A 572 -10.44 2.08 -8.21
CA THR A 572 -11.80 1.62 -7.94
C THR A 572 -12.74 1.91 -9.12
N PRO A 573 -13.74 1.06 -9.41
CA PRO A 573 -14.76 1.37 -10.41
C PRO A 573 -15.72 2.44 -9.88
N GLN A 574 -16.18 3.33 -10.74
CA GLN A 574 -17.11 4.40 -10.43
C GLN A 574 -18.27 4.32 -11.40
N TRP A 575 -19.48 4.31 -10.85
CA TRP A 575 -20.73 4.30 -11.62
C TRP A 575 -21.42 5.64 -11.41
N GLU A 576 -21.53 6.45 -12.46
CA GLU A 576 -22.24 7.73 -12.39
C GLU A 576 -23.76 7.55 -12.41
N ASP A 577 -24.26 6.62 -13.25
CA ASP A 577 -25.66 6.21 -13.32
C ASP A 577 -25.74 4.72 -13.71
N THR A 578 -26.88 4.06 -13.48
CA THR A 578 -27.10 2.63 -13.82
C THR A 578 -26.93 2.31 -15.31
N PHE A 579 -26.87 3.33 -16.17
CA PHE A 579 -26.74 3.18 -17.62
C PHE A 579 -25.47 3.82 -18.19
N ASP A 580 -24.65 4.46 -17.33
CA ASP A 580 -23.43 5.12 -17.78
C ASP A 580 -22.27 4.12 -17.82
N PRO A 581 -21.35 4.27 -18.79
CA PRO A 581 -20.17 3.42 -18.89
C PRO A 581 -19.33 3.54 -17.61
N VAL A 582 -18.84 2.40 -17.14
CA VAL A 582 -18.06 2.35 -15.90
C VAL A 582 -16.78 3.16 -16.09
N LYS A 583 -16.45 3.99 -15.10
CA LYS A 583 -15.17 4.71 -15.05
C LYS A 583 -14.27 4.01 -14.06
N LEU A 584 -13.04 3.74 -14.42
CA LEU A 584 -12.01 3.45 -13.43
C LEU A 584 -11.47 4.76 -12.88
N ARG A 585 -11.47 4.90 -11.56
CA ARG A 585 -10.87 6.04 -10.88
C ARG A 585 -9.60 5.60 -10.17
N LEU A 586 -8.49 6.26 -10.50
CA LEU A 586 -7.21 6.11 -9.82
C LEU A 586 -6.96 7.31 -8.91
N TYR A 587 -7.03 7.09 -7.60
CA TYR A 587 -6.62 8.05 -6.58
C TYR A 587 -5.10 7.96 -6.36
N ASP A 588 -4.45 9.11 -6.22
CA ASP A 588 -3.02 9.22 -5.90
C ASP A 588 -2.84 10.19 -4.70
N PHE A 589 -2.36 9.62 -3.61
CA PHE A 589 -2.12 10.28 -2.33
C PHE A 589 -0.65 10.67 -2.14
N ASN A 590 0.19 10.63 -3.17
CA ASN A 590 1.60 11.01 -3.08
C ASN A 590 1.72 12.48 -2.63
N PRO A 591 2.23 12.76 -1.41
CA PRO A 591 2.21 14.12 -0.87
C PRO A 591 3.04 15.13 -1.70
N LEU A 592 4.05 14.64 -2.43
CA LEU A 592 4.91 15.49 -3.25
C LEU A 592 4.30 15.77 -4.61
N ARG A 593 3.66 14.78 -5.22
CA ARG A 593 2.95 14.97 -6.48
C ARG A 593 1.77 15.92 -6.30
N VAL A 594 0.99 15.74 -5.24
CA VAL A 594 -0.11 16.66 -4.87
C VAL A 594 0.41 18.07 -4.60
N ARG A 595 1.52 18.22 -3.86
CA ARG A 595 2.13 19.53 -3.62
C ARG A 595 2.65 20.19 -4.90
N LYS A 596 3.22 19.41 -5.83
CA LYS A 596 3.68 19.90 -7.13
C LYS A 596 2.49 20.42 -7.94
N GLU A 597 1.41 19.65 -8.03
CA GLU A 597 0.19 20.06 -8.72
C GLU A 597 -0.39 21.35 -8.13
N LEU A 598 -0.48 21.44 -6.80
CA LEU A 598 -0.90 22.66 -6.09
C LEU A 598 -0.04 23.88 -6.44
N TYR A 599 1.27 23.69 -6.50
CA TYR A 599 2.21 24.76 -6.82
C TYR A 599 2.06 25.22 -8.28
N GLU A 600 1.94 24.29 -9.23
CA GLU A 600 1.73 24.60 -10.64
C GLU A 600 0.42 25.38 -10.85
N ARG A 601 -0.70 24.92 -10.27
CA ARG A 601 -1.98 25.64 -10.37
C ARG A 601 -1.96 27.03 -9.73
N ARG A 602 -1.18 27.21 -8.67
CA ARG A 602 -0.95 28.52 -8.06
C ARG A 602 -0.20 29.47 -9.00
N GLN A 603 0.80 28.97 -9.72
CA GLN A 603 1.55 29.79 -10.68
C GLN A 603 0.73 30.17 -11.90
N ASP A 604 -0.11 29.26 -12.38
CA ASP A 604 -0.99 29.49 -13.52
C ASP A 604 -2.16 30.42 -13.18
N GLY A 605 -2.28 30.83 -11.91
CA GLY A 605 -3.37 31.66 -11.43
C GLY A 605 -4.74 31.00 -11.57
N PHE A 606 -4.77 29.65 -11.63
CA PHE A 606 -5.92 28.84 -12.06
C PHE A 606 -7.24 29.43 -11.60
N VAL A 607 -8.08 29.80 -12.57
CA VAL A 607 -9.45 30.24 -12.36
C VAL A 607 -10.32 29.05 -12.77
N PRO A 608 -11.08 28.45 -11.84
CA PRO A 608 -11.87 27.26 -12.11
C PRO A 608 -12.74 27.45 -13.35
N ARG A 609 -12.82 26.41 -14.19
CA ARG A 609 -13.80 26.40 -15.28
C ARG A 609 -15.16 26.26 -14.63
N ALA A 610 -15.93 27.35 -14.56
CA ALA A 610 -17.34 27.28 -14.18
C ALA A 610 -17.99 26.20 -15.04
N LYS A 611 -18.49 25.11 -14.42
CA LYS A 611 -19.30 24.11 -15.09
C LYS A 611 -20.41 24.87 -15.80
N ARG A 612 -20.37 24.90 -17.14
CA ARG A 612 -21.50 25.42 -17.92
C ARG A 612 -22.72 24.58 -17.54
N PRO A 613 -23.81 25.16 -17.01
CA PRO A 613 -25.08 24.46 -17.02
C PRO A 613 -25.44 24.18 -18.48
N SER A 614 -26.05 23.01 -18.71
CA SER A 614 -26.69 22.69 -19.97
C SER A 614 -27.61 23.86 -20.37
N ALA A 615 -27.50 24.25 -21.64
CA ALA A 615 -27.99 25.50 -22.16
C ALA A 615 -29.51 25.70 -21.96
N ASN A 616 -29.87 26.80 -21.31
CA ASN A 616 -30.98 27.66 -21.71
C ASN A 616 -30.77 29.09 -21.16
N ALA A 617 -31.10 30.07 -22.01
CA ALA A 617 -31.22 31.53 -21.78
C ALA A 617 -29.99 32.44 -22.03
N SER A 618 -29.94 32.95 -23.28
CA SER A 618 -29.84 34.36 -23.72
C SER A 618 -28.97 35.39 -22.98
N ALA A 619 -27.96 35.88 -23.72
CA ALA A 619 -27.56 37.26 -24.04
C ALA A 619 -27.78 38.40 -23.02
N ASP A 620 -26.68 39.07 -22.61
CA ASP A 620 -26.35 40.46 -23.01
C ASP A 620 -24.92 40.82 -22.53
N ASP A 621 -24.15 41.58 -23.31
CA ASP A 621 -22.69 41.77 -23.16
C ASP A 621 -22.33 43.28 -23.15
N GLY A 622 -21.31 43.67 -22.38
CA GLY A 622 -20.79 45.04 -22.33
C GLY A 622 -19.31 45.10 -21.88
N PRO A 623 -18.45 45.99 -22.44
CA PRO A 623 -17.00 45.82 -22.40
C PRO A 623 -16.28 46.65 -21.32
N VAL A 624 -15.20 46.10 -20.73
CA VAL A 624 -14.20 46.87 -19.97
C VAL A 624 -12.77 46.34 -20.21
N ASP A 625 -11.85 47.31 -20.29
CA ASP A 625 -10.47 47.35 -20.81
C ASP A 625 -9.39 46.67 -19.90
N PRO A 626 -8.38 45.94 -20.46
CA PRO A 626 -7.33 45.29 -19.67
C PRO A 626 -5.96 45.97 -19.86
N ASN A 627 -5.43 46.61 -18.82
CA ASN A 627 -3.99 46.93 -18.76
C ASN A 627 -3.52 47.06 -17.31
N SER A 628 -2.83 46.03 -16.80
CA SER A 628 -1.57 46.11 -16.02
C SER A 628 -1.30 44.85 -15.19
N ALA A 629 -0.18 44.16 -15.46
CA ALA A 629 0.77 43.67 -14.44
C ALA A 629 1.94 42.86 -15.07
N PRO A 630 3.10 42.77 -14.40
CA PRO A 630 4.40 42.46 -15.01
C PRO A 630 4.88 41.01 -14.79
N SER A 631 5.88 40.62 -15.58
CA SER A 631 6.52 39.30 -15.61
C SER A 631 7.49 39.04 -14.44
N SER A 632 7.45 37.83 -13.89
CA SER A 632 8.30 37.34 -12.79
C SER A 632 9.33 36.28 -13.27
N PRO A 633 10.55 36.25 -12.69
CA PRO A 633 11.66 35.34 -13.07
C PRO A 633 11.46 33.85 -12.68
N ILE A 634 10.28 33.44 -12.22
CA ILE A 634 9.98 32.07 -11.77
C ILE A 634 9.76 31.08 -12.95
N ARG A 635 9.64 31.56 -14.19
CA ARG A 635 9.39 30.75 -15.39
C ARG A 635 10.46 29.69 -15.72
N GLN A 636 11.70 29.80 -15.22
CA GLN A 636 12.79 28.91 -15.65
C GLN A 636 12.83 27.54 -14.92
N LEU A 637 12.22 27.39 -13.73
CA LEU A 637 12.41 26.19 -12.88
C LEU A 637 11.49 24.99 -13.18
N LEU A 638 10.37 25.17 -13.88
CA LEU A 638 9.46 24.07 -14.26
C LEU A 638 9.65 23.59 -15.70
N SER A 639 10.47 24.30 -16.49
CA SER A 639 10.75 23.98 -17.91
C SER A 639 11.66 22.77 -18.11
N ALA A 640 12.42 22.35 -17.10
CA ALA A 640 13.26 21.15 -17.17
C ALA A 640 12.45 19.83 -17.06
N ALA A 641 11.16 19.91 -16.73
CA ALA A 641 10.27 18.75 -16.60
C ALA A 641 9.02 18.79 -17.52
N ASN A 642 8.76 19.92 -18.21
CA ASN A 642 7.63 20.08 -19.12
C ASN A 642 8.11 20.79 -20.40
N LEU A 643 8.35 20.03 -21.47
CA LEU A 643 8.30 20.52 -22.85
C LEU A 643 6.98 20.02 -23.45
N PHE A 644 6.32 20.88 -24.23
CA PHE A 644 5.09 20.71 -25.00
C PHE A 644 3.80 21.32 -24.43
N SER A 645 3.08 21.92 -25.37
CA SER A 645 1.77 22.60 -25.32
C SER A 645 1.77 24.09 -25.02
N SER A 646 1.43 24.87 -26.06
CA SER A 646 1.04 26.28 -25.98
C SER A 646 -0.32 26.46 -26.66
N SER A 647 -1.30 27.02 -25.96
CA SER A 647 -2.42 27.70 -26.63
C SER A 647 -2.90 28.90 -25.80
N THR A 648 -3.34 29.93 -26.51
CA THR A 648 -3.68 31.27 -26.06
C THR A 648 -5.12 31.36 -25.57
N LYS A 649 -5.37 32.17 -24.52
CA LYS A 649 -6.70 32.48 -23.99
C LYS A 649 -6.90 33.99 -23.82
N THR A 650 -8.16 34.39 -23.90
CA THR A 650 -8.73 35.72 -23.62
C THR A 650 -9.77 35.59 -22.49
N ASP A 651 -9.78 36.54 -21.56
CA ASP A 651 -10.56 36.54 -20.30
C ASP A 651 -11.69 37.58 -20.29
N THR A 652 -12.76 37.28 -19.51
CA THR A 652 -13.75 38.24 -18.97
C THR A 652 -14.13 37.82 -17.52
N PRO A 653 -14.48 38.76 -16.61
CA PRO A 653 -14.52 38.49 -15.16
C PRO A 653 -15.94 38.31 -14.58
N THR A 654 -16.10 37.43 -13.58
CA THR A 654 -17.22 37.48 -12.61
C THR A 654 -16.80 37.04 -11.19
N SER A 655 -17.37 37.78 -10.22
CA SER A 655 -17.72 37.53 -8.80
C SER A 655 -16.79 36.77 -7.82
N PRO A 656 -16.76 37.15 -6.52
CA PRO A 656 -15.75 36.69 -5.57
C PRO A 656 -16.06 35.28 -5.06
N VAL A 657 -15.21 34.33 -5.45
CA VAL A 657 -15.10 33.00 -4.82
C VAL A 657 -14.14 33.12 -3.63
N ASP A 658 -14.47 32.46 -2.51
CA ASP A 658 -13.59 32.40 -1.33
C ASP A 658 -12.17 31.94 -1.74
N PRO A 659 -11.10 32.65 -1.33
CA PRO A 659 -9.76 32.46 -1.86
C PRO A 659 -9.16 31.07 -1.59
N GLU A 660 -9.73 30.28 -0.69
CA GLU A 660 -9.24 28.94 -0.35
C GLU A 660 -9.50 27.89 -1.44
N HIS A 661 -10.49 28.09 -2.31
CA HIS A 661 -10.95 27.09 -3.28
C HIS A 661 -10.44 27.30 -4.70
N LYS A 662 -9.55 28.27 -4.91
CA LYS A 662 -9.14 28.70 -6.25
C LYS A 662 -8.42 27.60 -7.05
N HIS A 663 -7.90 26.55 -6.42
CA HIS A 663 -7.00 25.58 -7.06
C HIS A 663 -7.62 24.18 -7.30
N ASP A 664 -8.80 23.91 -6.76
CA ASP A 664 -9.45 22.60 -6.91
C ASP A 664 -10.10 22.44 -8.29
N GLY A 665 -10.32 21.19 -8.70
CA GLY A 665 -11.01 20.85 -9.95
C GLY A 665 -10.13 20.16 -11.00
N ASP A 666 -10.62 20.09 -12.23
CA ASP A 666 -9.98 19.37 -13.34
C ASP A 666 -8.99 20.26 -14.13
N ARG A 667 -7.79 19.75 -14.36
CA ARG A 667 -6.77 20.28 -15.28
C ARG A 667 -6.14 19.11 -16.03
N ASP A 668 -6.34 19.05 -17.34
CA ASP A 668 -5.80 18.00 -18.21
C ASP A 668 -6.19 16.57 -17.79
N GLY A 669 -7.41 16.38 -17.25
CA GLY A 669 -7.92 15.11 -16.75
C GLY A 669 -7.50 14.79 -15.32
N LEU A 670 -6.65 15.61 -14.71
CA LEU A 670 -6.25 15.51 -13.30
C LEU A 670 -7.19 16.33 -12.44
N VAL A 671 -7.93 15.66 -11.56
CA VAL A 671 -8.75 16.33 -10.56
C VAL A 671 -7.97 16.44 -9.25
N LEU A 672 -7.74 17.67 -8.80
CA LEU A 672 -7.13 17.96 -7.49
C LEU A 672 -8.22 18.29 -6.49
N ILE A 673 -8.14 17.65 -5.32
CA ILE A 673 -9.03 17.88 -4.19
C ILE A 673 -8.19 18.28 -2.98
N THR A 674 -8.36 19.53 -2.54
CA THR A 674 -7.77 20.03 -1.30
C THR A 674 -8.81 20.35 -0.24
N GLU A 675 -10.04 20.58 -0.65
CA GLU A 675 -11.18 20.77 0.24
C GLU A 675 -11.33 19.66 1.27
N GLU A 676 -11.86 19.99 2.44
CA GLU A 676 -12.28 18.99 3.42
C GLU A 676 -13.46 18.17 2.87
N SER A 677 -13.42 16.86 3.09
CA SER A 677 -14.58 15.99 2.86
C SER A 677 -15.56 16.17 4.00
N VAL A 678 -16.76 16.67 3.70
CA VAL A 678 -17.86 16.86 4.64
C VAL A 678 -18.94 15.82 4.36
N LEU A 679 -19.02 14.80 5.20
CA LEU A 679 -20.09 13.81 5.15
C LEU A 679 -21.21 14.25 6.10
N ALA A 680 -22.36 14.60 5.53
CA ALA A 680 -23.51 15.06 6.28
C ALA A 680 -24.01 13.99 7.26
N LYS A 681 -24.59 14.42 8.39
CA LYS A 681 -25.27 13.54 9.35
C LYS A 681 -26.48 12.88 8.68
N LYS A 682 -26.29 11.68 8.14
CA LYS A 682 -27.31 10.85 7.52
C LYS A 682 -27.03 9.39 7.88
N ILE A 683 -28.08 8.64 8.22
CA ILE A 683 -27.99 7.20 8.52
C ILE A 683 -27.20 6.51 7.38
N PRO A 684 -26.15 5.73 7.70
CA PRO A 684 -25.81 5.20 9.04
C PRO A 684 -24.86 6.07 9.88
N LEU A 685 -24.45 7.25 9.45
CA LEU A 685 -23.62 8.16 10.25
C LEU A 685 -24.43 8.83 11.38
N ASP A 686 -23.90 8.81 12.60
CA ASP A 686 -24.54 9.43 13.76
C ASP A 686 -24.23 10.94 13.88
N GLN A 687 -23.20 11.42 13.19
CA GLN A 687 -22.78 12.81 13.21
C GLN A 687 -22.25 13.27 11.85
N GLU A 688 -22.16 14.58 11.66
CA GLU A 688 -21.42 15.14 10.53
C GLU A 688 -19.93 14.84 10.74
N ILE A 689 -19.27 14.40 9.67
CA ILE A 689 -17.85 14.06 9.68
C ILE A 689 -17.13 14.98 8.73
N ARG A 690 -16.09 15.67 9.23
CA ARG A 690 -15.18 16.52 8.45
C ARG A 690 -13.79 15.90 8.46
N THR A 691 -13.24 15.64 7.28
CA THR A 691 -11.92 15.00 7.14
C THR A 691 -11.11 15.61 6.00
N GLY A 692 -9.80 15.36 5.96
CA GLY A 692 -8.99 15.54 4.76
C GLY A 692 -8.26 16.87 4.61
N ARG A 693 -8.40 17.78 5.58
CA ARG A 693 -7.76 19.12 5.58
C ARG A 693 -6.25 19.10 5.27
N ASP A 694 -5.55 18.13 5.87
CA ASP A 694 -4.11 17.95 5.78
C ASP A 694 -3.74 16.78 4.86
N MET A 695 -4.73 16.20 4.15
CA MET A 695 -4.59 15.06 3.23
C MET A 695 -5.24 15.37 1.86
N PRO A 696 -4.70 16.36 1.12
CA PRO A 696 -5.11 16.59 -0.26
C PRO A 696 -4.69 15.41 -1.14
N PHE A 697 -5.42 15.18 -2.22
CA PHE A 697 -5.15 14.11 -3.17
C PHE A 697 -5.48 14.54 -4.59
N ILE A 698 -5.00 13.76 -5.56
CA ILE A 698 -5.41 13.88 -6.94
C ILE A 698 -6.09 12.58 -7.37
N TYR A 699 -6.98 12.65 -8.34
CA TYR A 699 -7.46 11.46 -9.03
C TYR A 699 -7.58 11.69 -10.53
N VAL A 700 -7.60 10.58 -11.28
CA VAL A 700 -7.84 10.55 -12.72
C VAL A 700 -8.87 9.48 -13.02
N ASP A 701 -9.80 9.79 -13.91
CA ASP A 701 -10.80 8.85 -14.38
C ASP A 701 -10.44 8.36 -15.79
N LYS A 702 -10.52 7.05 -16.01
CA LYS A 702 -10.44 6.39 -17.33
C LYS A 702 -11.78 5.75 -17.63
N ARG A 703 -12.35 6.03 -18.80
CA ARG A 703 -13.59 5.38 -19.25
C ARG A 703 -13.30 3.97 -19.72
N MET A 704 -14.15 3.02 -19.35
CA MET A 704 -14.13 1.64 -19.82
C MET A 704 -15.22 1.42 -20.85
N GLU A 705 -14.98 0.46 -21.76
CA GLU A 705 -15.92 0.11 -22.83
C GLU A 705 -16.97 -0.90 -22.38
N GLY A 706 -16.65 -1.73 -21.38
CA GLY A 706 -17.53 -2.76 -20.82
C GLY A 706 -17.91 -2.54 -19.36
N GLU A 707 -18.49 -3.59 -18.75
CA GLU A 707 -18.76 -3.59 -17.32
C GLU A 707 -17.44 -3.79 -16.57
N VAL A 708 -17.41 -3.46 -15.28
CA VAL A 708 -16.22 -3.71 -14.46
C VAL A 708 -16.71 -4.32 -13.18
N ASP A 709 -16.50 -5.62 -13.07
CA ASP A 709 -16.83 -6.38 -11.88
C ASP A 709 -15.82 -6.11 -10.78
N THR A 710 -14.55 -5.99 -11.17
CA THR A 710 -13.47 -5.75 -10.25
C THR A 710 -12.25 -5.11 -10.90
N VAL A 711 -11.37 -4.59 -10.05
CA VAL A 711 -10.10 -4.04 -10.45
C VAL A 711 -9.06 -4.31 -9.37
N VAL A 712 -7.87 -4.72 -9.81
CA VAL A 712 -6.70 -4.86 -8.95
C VAL A 712 -5.53 -4.10 -9.57
N MET A 713 -4.53 -3.77 -8.75
CA MET A 713 -3.36 -3.05 -9.22
C MET A 713 -2.07 -3.48 -8.52
N ASP A 714 -0.96 -3.37 -9.23
CA ASP A 714 0.37 -3.45 -8.67
C ASP A 714 1.19 -2.20 -9.05
N GLY A 715 2.52 -2.26 -8.90
CA GLY A 715 3.41 -1.15 -9.21
C GLY A 715 3.60 -0.86 -10.70
N GLU A 716 3.11 -1.72 -11.58
CA GLU A 716 3.34 -1.72 -13.02
C GLU A 716 2.05 -1.94 -13.83
N ARG A 717 0.97 -2.40 -13.21
CA ARG A 717 -0.25 -2.85 -13.90
C ARG A 717 -1.51 -2.41 -13.17
N VAL A 718 -2.57 -2.22 -13.94
CA VAL A 718 -3.95 -2.25 -13.47
C VAL A 718 -4.64 -3.38 -14.23
N VAL A 719 -5.27 -4.30 -13.51
CA VAL A 719 -5.94 -5.46 -14.10
C VAL A 719 -7.43 -5.33 -13.82
N VAL A 720 -8.22 -5.37 -14.88
CA VAL A 720 -9.67 -5.19 -14.86
C VAL A 720 -10.30 -6.53 -15.20
N PHE A 721 -11.34 -6.92 -14.48
CA PHE A 721 -12.13 -8.10 -14.81
C PHE A 721 -13.53 -7.65 -15.19
N ASP A 722 -13.98 -8.15 -16.32
CA ASP A 722 -15.26 -7.84 -16.95
C ASP A 722 -15.99 -9.15 -17.29
N SER A 723 -17.31 -9.13 -17.17
CA SER A 723 -18.20 -10.20 -17.58
C SER A 723 -18.81 -9.86 -18.94
N GLU A 724 -18.10 -10.21 -20.02
CA GLU A 724 -18.63 -10.05 -21.38
C GLU A 724 -19.43 -11.29 -21.80
N GLY A 725 -20.76 -11.23 -21.60
CA GLY A 725 -21.66 -12.34 -21.98
C GLY A 725 -21.59 -13.51 -21.01
N ASP A 726 -21.24 -14.71 -21.51
CA ASP A 726 -21.05 -15.92 -20.69
C ASP A 726 -19.58 -16.13 -20.27
N GLY A 727 -18.66 -15.26 -20.70
CA GLY A 727 -17.22 -15.35 -20.44
C GLY A 727 -16.71 -14.27 -19.49
N GLU A 728 -15.67 -14.60 -18.71
CA GLU A 728 -14.89 -13.62 -17.94
C GLU A 728 -13.69 -13.17 -18.77
N VAL A 729 -13.49 -11.86 -18.90
CA VAL A 729 -12.36 -11.26 -19.61
C VAL A 729 -11.49 -10.50 -18.61
N MET A 730 -10.19 -10.71 -18.69
CA MET A 730 -9.16 -9.92 -18.00
C MET A 730 -8.55 -8.91 -18.96
N GLU A 731 -8.64 -7.62 -18.64
CA GLU A 731 -7.89 -6.57 -19.32
C GLU A 731 -6.69 -6.13 -18.46
N VAL A 732 -5.48 -6.43 -18.93
CA VAL A 732 -4.21 -6.07 -18.29
C VAL A 732 -3.69 -4.77 -18.91
N MET A 733 -3.68 -3.69 -18.11
CA MET A 733 -3.13 -2.39 -18.48
C MET A 733 -1.74 -2.21 -17.90
N GLU A 734 -0.70 -2.23 -18.73
CA GLU A 734 0.70 -2.02 -18.30
C GLU A 734 1.04 -0.52 -18.29
N PHE A 735 1.77 -0.03 -17.28
CA PHE A 735 2.10 1.39 -17.08
C PHE A 735 3.59 1.71 -17.12
#